data_AF-A0A6S7KAK6-F1
#
_entry.id   AF-A0A6S7KAK6-F1
#
_cell.length_a   1.000
_cell.length_b   1.000
_cell.length_c   1.000
_cell.angle_alpha   90.00
_cell.angle_beta   90.00
_cell.angle_gamma   90.00
#
_symmetry.space_group_name_H-M   'P 1'
#
loop_
_entity.id
_entity.type
_entity.pdbx_description
1 polymer ?
#
loop_
_entity_poly.entity_id
_entity_poly.type
_entity_poly.pdbx_seq_one_letter_code
_entity_poly.pdbx_strand_id
1 'polypeptide(L)'
;MAKIFDDAKTFVDMRMKYDVADIERNFIALGVKPSEEQLKKFVAENFSPAGHDLEPFIPEDWVEKPERLNKIRDGRLRQWSFRLNKLWKDLCRNITREARGQSKRSSLIVVQNPFIVPGGRFREYYYWDSYWILHGVLTCGMYDTAKGMITNYLDLVRRYGFIPNGGRIYYLNRSQPPFLIQMVDLYYSYTKDLQFVLTNLEVLENEYNFWEKYRSVTLKVSGKPHSFAIYKATMTTPGQSRTGMITSLGSTKLWRLQQRAAGTSLVVGLTNQVPALSKFFKLTGSQTKSTKYQELANHRKLAIEALLWNEAAGAWADYDVSKQSNTKAFYASIVVPLWAGLARENKTREELVFANMKRAKVLDFPGGLPTSLNQSGQQWDFPNGWPPLQHMLIIGLTKSNSILLQNEAKKFAQSWVLSNWMGFKRTGYMFEKYNVTSEGNTGQGGEYKPQIGFGWTNGVILDLLVRFPDLKFAISKENSLELIELSKKKANVRVCNPIPASLFNATGTNERYACDNRIFCQGKILHSVQMAKIFDDAKTFVDMRMKYDVADIERNFIALGVKPSEAQLKKFVAENFSPAGHDLEPFIPEDWVEKPERLNKIRDGRLRQWSFTLNKLWKDLGRNITSEARGQSQLSSLIVVQNPFIVPGGRFREYYYWDSYWILHGVLTCGMYDTAKGMITNYLDLVRRYGFIPNGGRIYYLNRSQPPFLIQMVDLYYSYTKDLQFVLSNLEILENEYNFWGKYRSVTVKVSGMPHSFAIYKANMTTARPESYWHDYEVAERFSNQHMKSRFYQAVASAAESGWDFSSRWFNQSDASIGKFESIHTTEIIPIDLNSILFKNALTLSKFFKLTGSQTKSKKYQELANHRKLAIEALLWNEAAGAWADYDVSTQSNTKAFYASIVVPLWAGLARENKTREELVFANMKRAKVLDFPGGLPTSLNESGQQWDFPNGWPPLQHMLIIGLTKSSSILLQNEAKKFAQSWVLSNWMGFNRTSYMFEKYNVTSEGNTGRGGEYKPQVGFGWTNGVILDLLVRFPDLKVENNAVALGVSVFPCLLLISLAGVFN
;
A
#
# COMPACT_ATOMS: atom_id res chain seq x y z
N MET A 1 2.41 -17.77 -29.79
CA MET A 1 3.49 -18.65 -29.30
C MET A 1 4.84 -17.95 -29.30
N ALA A 2 5.19 -17.24 -30.38
CA ALA A 2 6.45 -16.47 -30.46
C ALA A 2 6.55 -15.25 -29.51
N LYS A 3 5.50 -14.92 -28.74
CA LYS A 3 5.47 -13.79 -27.76
C LYS A 3 5.97 -12.44 -28.32
N ILE A 4 5.70 -12.16 -29.60
CA ILE A 4 6.05 -10.90 -30.28
C ILE A 4 5.42 -9.68 -29.58
N PHE A 5 4.24 -9.86 -28.99
CA PHE A 5 3.54 -8.86 -28.19
C PHE A 5 3.39 -9.37 -26.75
N ASP A 6 3.54 -8.46 -25.79
CA ASP A 6 3.36 -8.74 -24.36
C ASP A 6 1.91 -9.13 -24.01
N ASP A 7 0.95 -8.69 -24.82
CA ASP A 7 -0.45 -9.04 -24.71
C ASP A 7 -0.91 -9.83 -25.94
N ALA A 8 -1.35 -11.07 -25.74
CA ALA A 8 -1.88 -11.95 -26.77
C ALA A 8 -3.12 -11.36 -27.50
N LYS A 9 -3.89 -10.47 -26.87
CA LYS A 9 -5.04 -9.80 -27.50
C LYS A 9 -4.60 -8.84 -28.61
N THR A 10 -3.38 -8.29 -28.52
CA THR A 10 -2.86 -7.30 -29.49
C THR A 10 -2.93 -7.84 -30.92
N PHE A 11 -2.44 -9.05 -31.16
CA PHE A 11 -2.39 -9.61 -32.52
C PHE A 11 -3.79 -9.93 -33.07
N VAL A 12 -4.68 -10.49 -32.25
CA VAL A 12 -6.04 -10.86 -32.69
C VAL A 12 -6.97 -9.66 -32.91
N ASP A 13 -6.57 -8.47 -32.42
CA ASP A 13 -7.23 -7.19 -32.68
C ASP A 13 -6.69 -6.46 -33.92
N MET A 14 -5.62 -6.97 -34.54
CA MET A 14 -5.07 -6.38 -35.75
C MET A 14 -5.92 -6.72 -36.96
N ARG A 15 -6.20 -5.73 -37.79
CA ARG A 15 -6.87 -5.92 -39.09
C ARG A 15 -5.87 -6.38 -40.14
N MET A 16 -6.23 -7.37 -40.94
CA MET A 16 -5.45 -7.80 -42.09
C MET A 16 -5.48 -6.73 -43.19
N LYS A 17 -4.32 -6.42 -43.78
CA LYS A 17 -4.20 -5.49 -44.91
C LYS A 17 -4.67 -6.14 -46.22
N TYR A 18 -4.46 -7.43 -46.35
CA TYR A 18 -4.79 -8.25 -47.52
C TYR A 18 -5.83 -9.32 -47.18
N ASP A 19 -6.33 -10.06 -48.18
CA ASP A 19 -7.25 -11.17 -47.93
C ASP A 19 -6.53 -12.36 -47.32
N VAL A 20 -7.27 -13.22 -46.62
CA VAL A 20 -6.71 -14.36 -45.86
C VAL A 20 -5.79 -15.22 -46.71
N ALA A 21 -6.17 -15.49 -47.97
CA ALA A 21 -5.36 -16.29 -48.89
C ALA A 21 -3.99 -15.64 -49.21
N ASP A 22 -3.92 -14.30 -49.31
CA ASP A 22 -2.66 -13.58 -49.50
C ASP A 22 -1.80 -13.64 -48.24
N ILE A 23 -2.43 -13.44 -47.08
CA ILE A 23 -1.74 -13.50 -45.77
C ILE A 23 -1.15 -14.89 -45.55
N GLU A 24 -1.89 -15.96 -45.88
CA GLU A 24 -1.43 -17.34 -45.78
C GLU A 24 -0.28 -17.62 -46.74
N ARG A 25 -0.37 -17.18 -48.01
CA ARG A 25 0.74 -17.28 -48.96
C ARG A 25 1.98 -16.56 -48.47
N ASN A 26 1.84 -15.33 -47.99
CA ASN A 26 2.93 -14.53 -47.46
C ASN A 26 3.55 -15.18 -46.22
N PHE A 27 2.76 -15.87 -45.40
CA PHE A 27 3.25 -16.58 -44.22
C PHE A 27 4.01 -17.86 -44.60
N ILE A 28 3.48 -18.65 -45.54
CA ILE A 28 4.13 -19.86 -46.06
C ILE A 28 5.49 -19.53 -46.67
N ALA A 29 5.60 -18.38 -47.35
CA ALA A 29 6.86 -17.89 -47.92
C ALA A 29 7.98 -17.65 -46.88
N LEU A 30 7.66 -17.58 -45.59
CA LEU A 30 8.66 -17.45 -44.51
C LEU A 30 9.38 -18.78 -44.19
N GLY A 31 8.86 -19.92 -44.64
CA GLY A 31 9.43 -21.25 -44.38
C GLY A 31 8.96 -21.91 -43.07
N VAL A 32 9.52 -23.09 -42.75
CA VAL A 32 9.00 -24.01 -41.70
C VAL A 32 9.26 -23.53 -40.26
N LYS A 33 10.21 -22.62 -40.04
CA LYS A 33 10.56 -22.05 -38.72
C LYS A 33 11.06 -20.61 -38.83
N PRO A 34 10.18 -19.64 -39.07
CA PRO A 34 10.58 -18.25 -39.18
C PRO A 34 11.14 -17.73 -37.84
N SER A 35 12.20 -16.92 -37.91
CA SER A 35 12.75 -16.22 -36.76
C SER A 35 11.75 -15.20 -36.21
N GLU A 36 11.96 -14.77 -34.95
CA GLU A 36 11.12 -13.73 -34.35
C GLU A 36 11.13 -12.43 -35.17
N GLU A 37 12.27 -12.08 -35.76
CA GLU A 37 12.42 -10.90 -36.62
C GLU A 37 11.64 -11.03 -37.93
N GLN A 38 11.70 -12.20 -38.57
CA GLN A 38 10.89 -12.49 -39.76
C GLN A 38 9.39 -12.42 -39.45
N LEU A 39 8.97 -12.92 -38.29
CA LEU A 39 7.58 -12.82 -37.86
C LEU A 39 7.16 -11.38 -37.55
N LYS A 40 8.03 -10.57 -36.91
CA LYS A 40 7.77 -9.13 -36.68
C LYS A 40 7.59 -8.38 -37.99
N LYS A 41 8.49 -8.62 -38.95
CA LYS A 41 8.41 -8.03 -40.29
C LYS A 41 7.13 -8.44 -41.01
N PHE A 42 6.82 -9.74 -41.02
CA PHE A 42 5.57 -10.26 -41.58
C PHE A 42 4.35 -9.57 -40.99
N VAL A 43 4.28 -9.44 -39.66
CA VAL A 43 3.15 -8.79 -38.99
C VAL A 43 3.04 -7.31 -39.40
N ALA A 44 4.16 -6.58 -39.43
CA ALA A 44 4.17 -5.16 -39.82
C ALA A 44 3.71 -4.95 -41.28
N GLU A 45 4.10 -5.84 -42.19
CA GLU A 45 3.76 -5.74 -43.62
C GLU A 45 2.31 -6.15 -43.91
N ASN A 46 1.77 -7.10 -43.16
CA ASN A 46 0.50 -7.76 -43.47
C ASN A 46 -0.69 -7.34 -42.60
N PHE A 47 -0.42 -6.67 -41.47
CA PHE A 47 -1.45 -6.27 -40.51
C PHE A 47 -1.37 -4.78 -40.17
N SER A 48 -2.53 -4.20 -39.87
CA SER A 48 -2.65 -2.83 -39.33
C SER A 48 -2.41 -2.83 -37.83
N PRO A 49 -2.00 -1.71 -37.22
CA PRO A 49 -1.91 -1.61 -35.77
C PRO A 49 -3.25 -1.98 -35.12
N ALA A 50 -3.19 -2.66 -33.98
CA ALA A 50 -4.39 -3.09 -33.26
C ALA A 50 -5.28 -1.87 -32.94
N GLY A 51 -6.59 -1.98 -33.15
CA GLY A 51 -7.57 -0.91 -32.90
C GLY A 51 -7.76 0.11 -34.03
N HIS A 52 -7.03 0.00 -35.15
CA HIS A 52 -7.26 0.85 -36.35
C HIS A 52 -8.60 0.61 -37.04
N ASP A 53 -9.33 -0.43 -36.66
CA ASP A 53 -10.70 -0.69 -37.10
C ASP A 53 -11.75 0.18 -36.39
N LEU A 54 -11.30 1.05 -35.47
CA LEU A 54 -12.12 1.95 -34.68
C LEU A 54 -11.58 3.37 -34.73
N GLU A 55 -12.48 4.34 -34.66
CA GLU A 55 -12.17 5.76 -34.56
C GLU A 55 -12.87 6.39 -33.36
N PRO A 56 -12.31 7.44 -32.73
CA PRO A 56 -13.00 8.23 -31.72
C PRO A 56 -14.30 8.80 -32.28
N PHE A 57 -15.35 8.81 -31.45
CA PHE A 57 -16.63 9.40 -31.81
C PHE A 57 -17.12 10.28 -30.66
N ILE A 58 -17.61 11.48 -30.96
CA ILE A 58 -18.24 12.36 -29.96
C ILE A 58 -19.74 12.28 -30.19
N PRO A 59 -20.52 11.75 -29.23
CA PRO A 59 -21.95 11.67 -29.41
C PRO A 59 -22.63 13.04 -29.49
N GLU A 60 -23.60 13.15 -30.39
CA GLU A 60 -24.32 14.40 -30.65
C GLU A 60 -25.15 14.85 -29.45
N ASP A 61 -25.70 13.89 -28.69
CA ASP A 61 -26.48 14.12 -27.47
C ASP A 61 -25.59 14.29 -26.22
N TRP A 62 -24.26 14.33 -26.37
CA TRP A 62 -23.36 14.65 -25.27
C TRP A 62 -23.38 16.15 -24.98
N VAL A 63 -23.69 16.50 -23.73
CA VAL A 63 -23.61 17.88 -23.23
C VAL A 63 -22.60 17.96 -22.09
N GLU A 64 -21.86 19.06 -21.99
CA GLU A 64 -20.77 19.18 -21.01
C GLU A 64 -21.26 19.11 -19.55
N LYS A 65 -22.40 19.77 -19.26
CA LYS A 65 -23.01 19.84 -17.93
C LYS A 65 -24.47 19.34 -17.96
N PRO A 66 -24.68 18.01 -17.97
CA PRO A 66 -26.02 17.43 -17.97
C PRO A 66 -26.86 17.90 -16.79
N GLU A 67 -28.14 18.18 -17.04
CA GLU A 67 -29.07 18.74 -16.03
C GLU A 67 -29.19 17.85 -14.78
N ARG A 68 -29.25 16.52 -14.96
CA ARG A 68 -29.40 15.58 -13.84
C ARG A 68 -28.22 15.61 -12.88
N LEU A 69 -27.02 15.95 -13.33
CA LEU A 69 -25.84 16.08 -12.48
C LEU A 69 -25.92 17.33 -11.57
N ASN A 70 -26.75 18.32 -11.91
CA ASN A 70 -27.00 19.47 -11.04
C ASN A 70 -27.71 19.09 -9.74
N LYS A 71 -28.35 17.90 -9.68
CA LYS A 71 -28.99 17.39 -8.47
C LYS A 71 -27.98 17.04 -7.36
N ILE A 72 -26.71 16.84 -7.69
CA ILE A 72 -25.65 16.55 -6.72
C ILE A 72 -25.43 17.79 -5.84
N ARG A 73 -25.69 17.68 -4.53
CA ARG A 73 -25.67 18.84 -3.63
C ARG A 73 -24.25 19.31 -3.30
N ASP A 74 -23.32 18.39 -3.01
CA ASP A 74 -21.92 18.74 -2.76
C ASP A 74 -21.25 19.26 -4.05
N GLY A 75 -20.80 20.52 -4.02
CA GLY A 75 -20.23 21.20 -5.18
C GLY A 75 -18.96 20.52 -5.74
N ARG A 76 -18.17 19.84 -4.90
CA ARG A 76 -16.95 19.13 -5.33
C ARG A 76 -17.29 17.84 -6.05
N LEU A 77 -18.24 17.07 -5.51
CA LEU A 77 -18.74 15.86 -6.18
C LEU A 77 -19.45 16.21 -7.49
N ARG A 78 -20.19 17.33 -7.52
CA ARG A 78 -20.80 17.84 -8.76
C ARG A 78 -19.74 18.21 -9.80
N GLN A 79 -18.71 18.97 -9.44
CA GLN A 79 -17.60 19.29 -10.36
C GLN A 79 -16.87 18.03 -10.86
N TRP A 80 -16.65 17.05 -9.98
CA TRP A 80 -16.06 15.78 -10.37
C TRP A 80 -16.94 15.02 -11.36
N SER A 81 -18.26 15.00 -11.15
CA SER A 81 -19.21 14.36 -12.07
C SER A 81 -19.16 14.93 -13.50
N PHE A 82 -18.90 16.23 -13.67
CA PHE A 82 -18.70 16.83 -15.00
C PHE A 82 -17.40 16.37 -15.66
N ARG A 83 -16.34 16.12 -14.88
CA ARG A 83 -15.10 15.52 -15.41
C ARG A 83 -15.32 14.07 -15.82
N LEU A 84 -16.08 13.32 -15.04
CA LEU A 84 -16.49 11.96 -15.35
C LEU A 84 -17.35 11.88 -16.62
N ASN A 85 -18.24 12.86 -16.83
CA ASN A 85 -19.03 12.98 -18.04
C ASN A 85 -18.15 13.20 -19.30
N LYS A 86 -17.03 13.92 -19.19
CA LYS A 86 -16.09 14.12 -20.31
C LYS A 86 -15.45 12.81 -20.77
N LEU A 87 -15.26 11.83 -19.88
CA LEU A 87 -14.67 10.53 -20.23
C LEU A 87 -15.51 9.75 -21.25
N TRP A 88 -16.81 10.04 -21.40
CA TRP A 88 -17.62 9.41 -22.43
C TRP A 88 -17.12 9.69 -23.84
N LYS A 89 -16.58 10.89 -24.09
CA LYS A 89 -15.95 11.23 -25.38
C LYS A 89 -14.69 10.41 -25.62
N ASP A 90 -13.90 10.18 -24.56
CA ASP A 90 -12.64 9.44 -24.65
C ASP A 90 -12.88 7.93 -24.85
N LEU A 91 -14.03 7.41 -24.44
CA LEU A 91 -14.39 5.99 -24.52
C LEU A 91 -15.34 5.65 -25.67
N CYS A 92 -15.99 6.65 -26.29
CA CYS A 92 -16.92 6.40 -27.38
C CYS A 92 -16.17 6.16 -28.70
N ARG A 93 -16.56 5.12 -29.43
CA ARG A 93 -15.94 4.66 -30.67
C ARG A 93 -17.00 4.45 -31.74
N ASN A 94 -16.59 4.72 -32.98
CA ASN A 94 -17.29 4.27 -34.17
C ASN A 94 -16.40 3.28 -34.94
N ILE A 95 -17.02 2.45 -35.78
CA ILE A 95 -16.29 1.56 -36.68
C ILE A 95 -15.93 2.34 -37.94
N THR A 96 -14.64 2.32 -38.31
CA THR A 96 -14.14 3.07 -39.47
C THR A 96 -14.82 2.60 -40.76
N ARG A 97 -14.93 3.51 -41.73
CA ARG A 97 -15.50 3.20 -43.06
C ARG A 97 -14.81 2.02 -43.72
N GLU A 98 -13.49 1.92 -43.58
CA GLU A 98 -12.68 0.84 -44.13
C GLU A 98 -13.01 -0.52 -43.48
N ALA A 99 -13.10 -0.56 -42.15
CA ALA A 99 -13.46 -1.78 -41.43
C ALA A 99 -14.91 -2.23 -41.74
N ARG A 100 -15.83 -1.28 -41.96
CA ARG A 100 -17.20 -1.60 -42.42
C ARG A 100 -17.21 -2.21 -43.82
N GLY A 101 -16.44 -1.65 -44.76
CA GLY A 101 -16.38 -2.13 -46.14
C GLY A 101 -15.67 -3.47 -46.32
N GLN A 102 -14.78 -3.85 -45.40
CA GLN A 102 -13.94 -5.05 -45.50
C GLN A 102 -13.98 -5.89 -44.21
N SER A 103 -15.19 -6.20 -43.75
CA SER A 103 -15.42 -6.90 -42.48
C SER A 103 -14.71 -8.25 -42.35
N LYS A 104 -14.52 -8.98 -43.47
CA LYS A 104 -13.78 -10.26 -43.48
C LYS A 104 -12.29 -10.14 -43.11
N ARG A 105 -11.73 -8.94 -43.18
CA ARG A 105 -10.33 -8.66 -42.83
C ARG A 105 -10.13 -8.26 -41.37
N SER A 106 -11.20 -8.05 -40.61
CA SER A 106 -11.13 -7.71 -39.19
C SER A 106 -11.75 -8.81 -38.33
N SER A 107 -11.23 -8.95 -37.12
CA SER A 107 -11.91 -9.72 -36.08
C SER A 107 -13.08 -8.97 -35.45
N LEU A 108 -13.23 -7.65 -35.67
CA LEU A 108 -14.32 -6.85 -35.12
C LEU A 108 -15.65 -7.21 -35.76
N ILE A 109 -16.67 -7.45 -34.93
CA ILE A 109 -18.05 -7.63 -35.38
C ILE A 109 -18.62 -6.25 -35.68
N VAL A 110 -18.96 -6.01 -36.94
CA VAL A 110 -19.52 -4.74 -37.38
C VAL A 110 -20.91 -4.54 -36.77
N VAL A 111 -21.15 -3.38 -36.17
CA VAL A 111 -22.44 -2.89 -35.68
C VAL A 111 -22.73 -1.51 -36.28
N GLN A 112 -24.00 -1.09 -36.30
CA GLN A 112 -24.40 0.12 -37.01
C GLN A 112 -24.05 1.39 -36.24
N ASN A 113 -24.41 1.44 -34.95
CA ASN A 113 -24.28 2.65 -34.16
C ASN A 113 -22.93 2.73 -33.43
N PRO A 114 -22.47 3.93 -33.07
CA PRO A 114 -21.37 4.12 -32.14
C PRO A 114 -21.62 3.43 -30.80
N PHE A 115 -20.55 3.12 -30.07
CA PHE A 115 -20.63 2.44 -28.78
C PHE A 115 -19.52 2.93 -27.83
N ILE A 116 -19.73 2.73 -26.54
CA ILE A 116 -18.75 3.07 -25.51
C ILE A 116 -18.01 1.80 -25.09
N VAL A 117 -16.68 1.86 -25.12
CA VAL A 117 -15.81 0.75 -24.70
C VAL A 117 -15.53 0.81 -23.20
N PRO A 118 -15.14 -0.31 -22.56
CA PRO A 118 -14.70 -0.26 -21.17
C PRO A 118 -13.44 0.59 -20.97
N GLY A 119 -12.41 0.46 -21.83
CA GLY A 119 -11.18 1.26 -21.76
C GLY A 119 -9.89 0.43 -21.74
N GLY A 120 -8.77 1.07 -22.09
CA GLY A 120 -7.46 0.42 -22.18
C GLY A 120 -7.36 -0.63 -23.30
N ARG A 121 -7.02 -1.88 -22.95
CA ARG A 121 -6.96 -3.02 -23.90
C ARG A 121 -8.33 -3.47 -24.40
N PHE A 122 -9.41 -3.11 -23.71
CA PHE A 122 -10.78 -3.44 -24.08
C PHE A 122 -11.29 -2.40 -25.06
N ARG A 123 -11.08 -2.69 -26.35
CA ARG A 123 -11.29 -1.74 -27.45
C ARG A 123 -12.63 -1.94 -28.15
N GLU A 124 -13.32 -3.04 -27.88
CA GLU A 124 -14.65 -3.33 -28.40
C GLU A 124 -15.72 -3.10 -27.34
N TYR A 125 -16.98 -3.08 -27.77
CA TYR A 125 -18.10 -3.15 -26.84
C TYR A 125 -18.11 -4.52 -26.14
N TYR A 126 -18.41 -4.51 -24.83
CA TYR A 126 -18.58 -5.71 -24.00
C TYR A 126 -20.00 -5.76 -23.45
N TYR A 127 -20.59 -6.95 -23.42
CA TYR A 127 -22.03 -7.09 -23.19
C TYR A 127 -22.46 -6.60 -21.80
N TRP A 128 -22.00 -7.22 -20.72
CA TRP A 128 -22.48 -6.85 -19.38
C TRP A 128 -21.92 -5.51 -18.86
N ASP A 129 -20.71 -5.12 -19.28
CA ASP A 129 -20.11 -3.82 -18.97
C ASP A 129 -21.02 -2.68 -19.42
N SER A 130 -21.63 -2.86 -20.59
CA SER A 130 -22.52 -1.87 -21.20
C SER A 130 -23.76 -1.60 -20.37
N TYR A 131 -24.20 -2.52 -19.51
CA TYR A 131 -25.34 -2.26 -18.63
C TYR A 131 -25.00 -1.13 -17.64
N TRP A 132 -23.80 -1.17 -17.06
CA TRP A 132 -23.34 -0.15 -16.12
C TRP A 132 -22.89 1.13 -16.83
N ILE A 133 -22.33 1.03 -18.03
CA ILE A 133 -22.09 2.20 -18.87
C ILE A 133 -23.42 2.92 -19.16
N LEU A 134 -24.48 2.19 -19.52
CA LEU A 134 -25.80 2.76 -19.80
C LEU A 134 -26.39 3.51 -18.60
N HIS A 135 -26.18 3.04 -17.36
CA HIS A 135 -26.56 3.80 -16.16
C HIS A 135 -25.95 5.20 -16.16
N GLY A 136 -24.66 5.32 -16.50
CA GLY A 136 -23.98 6.61 -16.58
C GLY A 136 -24.40 7.45 -17.79
N VAL A 137 -24.47 6.85 -18.97
CA VAL A 137 -24.88 7.50 -20.22
C VAL A 137 -26.28 8.11 -20.09
N LEU A 138 -27.24 7.33 -19.56
CA LEU A 138 -28.60 7.81 -19.30
C LEU A 138 -28.65 8.86 -18.19
N THR A 139 -27.80 8.73 -17.16
CA THR A 139 -27.65 9.77 -16.12
C THR A 139 -27.16 11.09 -16.70
N CYS A 140 -26.30 11.04 -17.73
CA CYS A 140 -25.81 12.20 -18.46
C CYS A 140 -26.76 12.71 -19.56
N GLY A 141 -27.96 12.13 -19.70
CA GLY A 141 -28.96 12.57 -20.68
C GLY A 141 -28.69 12.15 -22.13
N MET A 142 -27.75 11.24 -22.36
CA MET A 142 -27.35 10.78 -23.69
C MET A 142 -28.28 9.64 -24.16
N TYR A 143 -29.55 9.96 -24.41
CA TYR A 143 -30.60 8.98 -24.70
C TYR A 143 -30.47 8.32 -26.07
N ASP A 144 -30.03 9.05 -27.10
CA ASP A 144 -29.86 8.53 -28.46
C ASP A 144 -28.63 7.62 -28.53
N THR A 145 -27.55 8.00 -27.84
CA THR A 145 -26.38 7.13 -27.64
C THR A 145 -26.79 5.82 -26.98
N ALA A 146 -27.57 5.89 -25.90
CA ALA A 146 -28.05 4.70 -25.20
C ALA A 146 -28.92 3.82 -26.10
N LYS A 147 -29.85 4.42 -26.86
CA LYS A 147 -30.71 3.72 -27.83
C LYS A 147 -29.88 3.05 -28.93
N GLY A 148 -28.86 3.72 -29.47
CA GLY A 148 -27.95 3.19 -30.47
C GLY A 148 -27.13 2.00 -29.97
N MET A 149 -26.58 2.11 -28.76
CA MET A 149 -25.87 0.99 -28.10
C MET A 149 -26.78 -0.23 -27.91
N ILE A 150 -28.01 -0.04 -27.42
CA ILE A 150 -28.97 -1.14 -27.24
C ILE A 150 -29.38 -1.74 -28.59
N THR A 151 -29.56 -0.90 -29.61
CA THR A 151 -29.89 -1.33 -30.98
C THR A 151 -28.79 -2.23 -31.57
N ASN A 152 -27.52 -1.92 -31.31
CA ASN A 152 -26.42 -2.80 -31.69
C ASN A 152 -26.54 -4.19 -31.07
N TYR A 153 -26.91 -4.28 -29.78
CA TYR A 153 -27.11 -5.57 -29.12
C TYR A 153 -28.32 -6.34 -29.64
N LEU A 154 -29.42 -5.66 -29.90
CA LEU A 154 -30.60 -6.26 -30.54
C LEU A 154 -30.26 -6.83 -31.92
N ASP A 155 -29.47 -6.11 -32.71
CA ASP A 155 -28.98 -6.60 -34.00
C ASP A 155 -28.08 -7.84 -33.88
N LEU A 156 -27.24 -7.93 -32.84
CA LEU A 156 -26.46 -9.14 -32.57
C LEU A 156 -27.36 -10.34 -32.24
N VAL A 157 -28.44 -10.14 -31.49
CA VAL A 157 -29.43 -11.21 -31.24
C VAL A 157 -30.12 -11.62 -32.54
N ARG A 158 -30.47 -10.68 -33.42
CA ARG A 158 -31.05 -11.02 -34.74
C ARG A 158 -30.09 -11.83 -35.60
N ARG A 159 -28.80 -11.47 -35.63
CA ARG A 159 -27.78 -12.12 -36.46
C ARG A 159 -27.30 -13.46 -35.92
N TYR A 160 -27.15 -13.59 -34.61
CA TYR A 160 -26.49 -14.74 -33.98
C TYR A 160 -27.39 -15.52 -33.02
N GLY A 161 -28.60 -15.03 -32.72
CA GLY A 161 -29.52 -15.60 -31.73
C GLY A 161 -29.17 -15.27 -30.27
N PHE A 162 -28.01 -14.64 -30.02
CA PHE A 162 -27.54 -14.24 -28.70
C PHE A 162 -26.48 -13.14 -28.81
N ILE A 163 -26.13 -12.53 -27.68
CA ILE A 163 -25.08 -11.51 -27.63
C ILE A 163 -23.72 -12.16 -27.28
N PRO A 164 -22.69 -12.06 -28.14
CA PRO A 164 -21.35 -12.54 -27.81
C PRO A 164 -20.74 -11.73 -26.67
N ASN A 165 -19.74 -12.30 -25.99
CA ASN A 165 -19.06 -11.66 -24.85
C ASN A 165 -18.61 -10.21 -25.17
N GLY A 166 -18.03 -10.00 -26.34
CA GLY A 166 -17.72 -8.67 -26.88
C GLY A 166 -17.74 -8.66 -28.40
N GLY A 167 -17.50 -7.49 -28.98
CA GLY A 167 -17.61 -7.23 -30.42
C GLY A 167 -16.53 -7.83 -31.30
N ARG A 168 -16.09 -9.07 -31.07
CA ARG A 168 -15.07 -9.75 -31.88
C ARG A 168 -15.48 -11.17 -32.24
N ILE A 169 -15.11 -11.66 -33.43
CA ILE A 169 -15.51 -12.97 -33.95
C ILE A 169 -15.05 -14.13 -33.07
N TYR A 170 -13.91 -13.99 -32.38
CA TYR A 170 -13.41 -15.00 -31.44
C TYR A 170 -14.22 -15.04 -30.11
N TYR A 171 -15.23 -14.18 -29.95
CA TYR A 171 -16.22 -14.23 -28.88
C TYR A 171 -17.52 -14.96 -29.29
N LEU A 172 -17.72 -15.32 -30.57
CA LEU A 172 -18.96 -15.95 -31.06
C LEU A 172 -19.25 -17.36 -30.50
N ASN A 173 -18.38 -17.90 -29.65
CA ASN A 173 -18.60 -19.19 -28.98
C ASN A 173 -19.11 -19.05 -27.52
N ARG A 174 -19.25 -17.83 -27.01
CA ARG A 174 -19.63 -17.57 -25.61
C ARG A 174 -20.31 -16.22 -25.42
N SER A 175 -21.09 -16.12 -24.35
CA SER A 175 -21.74 -14.88 -23.93
C SER A 175 -21.20 -14.39 -22.57
N GLN A 176 -21.86 -13.40 -21.99
CA GLN A 176 -21.63 -12.81 -20.68
C GLN A 176 -22.93 -12.84 -19.85
N PRO A 177 -22.92 -12.46 -18.56
CA PRO A 177 -24.16 -12.27 -17.81
C PRO A 177 -25.20 -11.48 -18.63
N PRO A 178 -26.43 -11.99 -18.79
CA PRO A 178 -27.37 -11.41 -19.74
C PRO A 178 -28.14 -10.24 -19.12
N PHE A 179 -28.00 -9.07 -19.73
CA PHE A 179 -28.55 -7.80 -19.23
C PHE A 179 -29.37 -7.03 -20.27
N LEU A 180 -29.57 -7.52 -21.51
CA LEU A 180 -30.25 -6.75 -22.57
C LEU A 180 -31.65 -6.29 -22.16
N ILE A 181 -32.45 -7.19 -21.58
CA ILE A 181 -33.80 -6.85 -21.10
C ILE A 181 -33.73 -5.77 -20.01
N GLN A 182 -32.76 -5.84 -19.10
CA GLN A 182 -32.53 -4.79 -18.11
C GLN A 182 -32.01 -3.49 -18.73
N MET A 183 -31.22 -3.55 -19.81
CA MET A 183 -30.79 -2.35 -20.54
C MET A 183 -32.00 -1.65 -21.18
N VAL A 184 -32.91 -2.41 -21.80
CA VAL A 184 -34.16 -1.86 -22.35
C VAL A 184 -35.07 -1.33 -21.25
N ASP A 185 -35.22 -2.03 -20.13
CA ASP A 185 -36.03 -1.53 -18.99
C ASP A 185 -35.42 -0.28 -18.36
N LEU A 186 -34.09 -0.22 -18.25
CA LEU A 186 -33.38 0.98 -17.82
C LEU A 186 -33.62 2.15 -18.78
N TYR A 187 -33.42 1.96 -20.08
CA TYR A 187 -33.70 2.98 -21.10
C TYR A 187 -35.16 3.45 -21.03
N TYR A 188 -36.12 2.52 -21.05
CA TYR A 188 -37.54 2.82 -20.96
C TYR A 188 -37.89 3.57 -19.65
N SER A 189 -37.22 3.26 -18.54
CA SER A 189 -37.46 3.96 -17.28
C SER A 189 -37.11 5.46 -17.35
N TYR A 190 -36.13 5.83 -18.19
CA TYR A 190 -35.70 7.20 -18.44
C TYR A 190 -36.50 7.90 -19.55
N THR A 191 -36.80 7.21 -20.64
CA THR A 191 -37.36 7.83 -21.87
C THR A 191 -38.84 7.62 -22.06
N LYS A 192 -39.42 6.60 -21.43
CA LYS A 192 -40.80 6.13 -21.66
C LYS A 192 -41.11 5.78 -23.13
N ASP A 193 -40.07 5.51 -23.93
CA ASP A 193 -40.17 5.15 -25.36
C ASP A 193 -40.75 3.74 -25.51
N LEU A 194 -42.08 3.64 -25.42
CA LEU A 194 -42.82 2.39 -25.53
C LEU A 194 -42.73 1.79 -26.93
N GLN A 195 -42.62 2.63 -27.97
CA GLN A 195 -42.48 2.19 -29.35
C GLN A 195 -41.19 1.39 -29.56
N PHE A 196 -40.07 1.85 -28.98
CA PHE A 196 -38.83 1.10 -29.02
C PHE A 196 -38.92 -0.26 -28.33
N VAL A 197 -39.65 -0.35 -27.21
CA VAL A 197 -39.92 -1.64 -26.55
C VAL A 197 -40.75 -2.54 -27.46
N LEU A 198 -41.88 -2.02 -27.97
CA LEU A 198 -42.81 -2.73 -28.87
C LEU A 198 -42.09 -3.36 -30.06
N THR A 199 -41.30 -2.57 -30.80
CA THR A 199 -40.60 -3.01 -32.01
C THR A 199 -39.52 -4.07 -31.74
N ASN A 200 -39.05 -4.20 -30.51
CA ASN A 200 -37.94 -5.09 -30.16
C ASN A 200 -38.32 -6.22 -29.20
N LEU A 201 -39.58 -6.30 -28.76
CA LEU A 201 -40.01 -7.24 -27.72
C LEU A 201 -39.79 -8.71 -28.10
N GLU A 202 -40.00 -9.06 -29.36
CA GLU A 202 -39.73 -10.41 -29.87
C GLU A 202 -38.23 -10.76 -29.80
N VAL A 203 -37.35 -9.81 -30.14
CA VAL A 203 -35.90 -10.01 -30.08
C VAL A 203 -35.44 -10.20 -28.63
N LEU A 204 -36.04 -9.47 -27.69
CA LEU A 204 -35.80 -9.65 -26.26
C LEU A 204 -36.23 -11.04 -25.77
N GLU A 205 -37.42 -11.49 -26.17
CA GLU A 205 -37.91 -12.85 -25.90
C GLU A 205 -36.98 -13.92 -26.53
N ASN A 206 -36.45 -13.68 -27.72
CA ASN A 206 -35.53 -14.60 -28.40
C ASN A 206 -34.21 -14.76 -27.66
N GLU A 207 -33.60 -13.68 -27.15
CA GLU A 207 -32.40 -13.80 -26.35
C GLU A 207 -32.66 -14.57 -25.05
N TYR A 208 -33.77 -14.29 -24.37
CA TYR A 208 -34.17 -15.04 -23.18
C TYR A 208 -34.32 -16.54 -23.49
N ASN A 209 -35.01 -16.87 -24.58
CA ASN A 209 -35.22 -18.25 -25.02
C ASN A 209 -33.91 -18.95 -25.42
N PHE A 210 -32.92 -18.21 -25.93
CA PHE A 210 -31.59 -18.77 -26.20
C PHE A 210 -30.94 -19.32 -24.92
N TRP A 211 -30.99 -18.56 -23.83
CA TRP A 211 -30.43 -19.01 -22.55
C TRP A 211 -31.16 -20.25 -22.04
N GLU A 212 -32.49 -20.25 -22.10
CA GLU A 212 -33.32 -21.37 -21.69
C GLU A 212 -33.03 -22.65 -22.46
N LYS A 213 -32.89 -22.54 -23.79
CA LYS A 213 -32.76 -23.70 -24.67
C LYS A 213 -31.33 -24.23 -24.74
N TYR A 214 -30.34 -23.34 -24.78
CA TYR A 214 -28.96 -23.71 -25.15
C TYR A 214 -27.95 -23.57 -24.01
N ARG A 215 -28.33 -22.95 -22.89
CA ARG A 215 -27.43 -22.61 -21.78
C ARG A 215 -28.03 -22.95 -20.40
N SER A 216 -28.89 -23.96 -20.34
CA SER A 216 -29.48 -24.45 -19.09
C SER A 216 -29.27 -25.95 -18.87
N VAL A 217 -29.37 -26.35 -17.60
CA VAL A 217 -29.42 -27.75 -17.15
C VAL A 217 -30.70 -27.98 -16.36
N THR A 218 -31.26 -29.18 -16.47
CA THR A 218 -32.43 -29.58 -15.69
C THR A 218 -31.98 -30.23 -14.39
N LEU A 219 -32.38 -29.66 -13.25
CA LEU A 219 -32.12 -30.19 -11.91
C LEU A 219 -33.44 -30.55 -11.23
N LYS A 220 -33.45 -31.63 -10.45
CA LYS A 220 -34.62 -32.00 -9.63
C LYS A 220 -34.56 -31.26 -8.30
N VAL A 221 -35.61 -30.50 -7.99
CA VAL A 221 -35.80 -29.81 -6.71
C VAL A 221 -37.11 -30.34 -6.13
N SER A 222 -37.03 -30.97 -4.95
CA SER A 222 -38.17 -31.64 -4.31
C SER A 222 -38.92 -32.60 -5.26
N GLY A 223 -38.15 -33.36 -6.06
CA GLY A 223 -38.68 -34.33 -7.03
C GLY A 223 -39.16 -33.74 -8.37
N LYS A 224 -39.32 -32.41 -8.49
CA LYS A 224 -39.77 -31.75 -9.73
C LYS A 224 -38.60 -31.23 -10.56
N PRO A 225 -38.64 -31.35 -11.91
CA PRO A 225 -37.58 -30.82 -12.78
C PRO A 225 -37.70 -29.30 -12.92
N HIS A 226 -36.57 -28.60 -12.72
CA HIS A 226 -36.44 -27.16 -12.92
C HIS A 226 -35.24 -26.86 -13.81
N SER A 227 -35.38 -25.88 -14.70
CA SER A 227 -34.32 -25.41 -15.61
C SER A 227 -33.47 -24.34 -14.92
N PHE A 228 -32.16 -24.53 -14.88
CA PHE A 228 -31.19 -23.59 -14.33
C PHE A 228 -30.11 -23.26 -15.34
N ALA A 229 -29.90 -21.97 -15.59
CA ALA A 229 -28.86 -21.52 -16.51
C ALA A 229 -27.45 -21.75 -15.96
N ILE A 230 -26.54 -22.16 -16.84
CA ILE A 230 -25.12 -22.36 -16.56
C ILE A 230 -24.27 -21.70 -17.64
N TYR A 231 -23.06 -21.27 -17.27
CA TYR A 231 -22.10 -20.78 -18.27
C TYR A 231 -21.52 -21.97 -19.06
N LYS A 232 -21.82 -22.03 -20.37
CA LYS A 232 -21.30 -23.04 -21.29
C LYS A 232 -20.63 -22.37 -22.49
N ALA A 233 -19.41 -22.81 -22.82
CA ALA A 233 -18.76 -22.49 -24.10
C ALA A 233 -18.93 -23.67 -25.05
N THR A 234 -19.11 -23.40 -26.35
CA THR A 234 -19.34 -24.44 -27.37
C THR A 234 -18.07 -25.16 -27.83
N MET A 235 -16.86 -24.75 -27.41
CA MET A 235 -15.58 -25.34 -27.83
C MET A 235 -14.72 -25.81 -26.65
N THR A 236 -13.99 -26.93 -26.84
CA THR A 236 -13.10 -27.59 -25.87
C THR A 236 -11.63 -27.18 -25.98
N THR A 237 -11.28 -26.24 -26.87
CA THR A 237 -9.88 -25.81 -27.09
C THR A 237 -9.36 -24.89 -25.97
N PRO A 238 -8.12 -25.08 -25.47
CA PRO A 238 -7.54 -24.24 -24.43
C PRO A 238 -7.35 -22.78 -24.89
N GLY A 239 -7.83 -21.81 -24.09
CA GLY A 239 -7.48 -20.39 -24.25
C GLY A 239 -8.60 -19.44 -24.70
N GLN A 240 -9.75 -19.95 -25.17
CA GLN A 240 -10.82 -19.10 -25.73
C GLN A 240 -12.17 -19.16 -24.98
N SER A 241 -12.27 -19.81 -23.81
CA SER A 241 -13.53 -19.93 -23.06
C SER A 241 -13.47 -19.23 -21.70
N ARG A 242 -13.64 -17.90 -21.69
CA ARG A 242 -13.75 -17.11 -20.44
C ARG A 242 -14.95 -16.16 -20.50
N THR A 243 -15.87 -16.27 -19.55
CA THR A 243 -17.11 -15.46 -19.41
C THR A 243 -16.89 -14.29 -18.43
N GLY A 244 -17.76 -13.27 -18.46
CA GLY A 244 -17.51 -11.92 -17.92
C GLY A 244 -17.17 -11.79 -16.43
N MET A 245 -17.64 -12.66 -15.55
CA MET A 245 -17.21 -12.68 -14.13
C MET A 245 -15.88 -13.41 -13.90
N ILE A 246 -15.29 -14.02 -14.93
CA ILE A 246 -14.27 -15.06 -14.79
C ILE A 246 -13.15 -14.81 -15.79
N THR A 247 -12.37 -13.78 -15.50
CA THR A 247 -10.97 -13.70 -15.93
C THR A 247 -10.02 -14.26 -14.86
N SER A 248 -10.56 -14.91 -13.80
CA SER A 248 -9.80 -15.51 -12.70
C SER A 248 -9.30 -16.94 -12.93
N LEU A 249 -9.55 -17.56 -14.09
CA LEU A 249 -9.27 -18.99 -14.24
C LEU A 249 -8.52 -19.30 -15.53
N GLY A 250 -7.27 -18.87 -15.56
CA GLY A 250 -6.23 -19.64 -16.25
C GLY A 250 -6.10 -21.01 -15.57
N SER A 251 -6.44 -22.07 -16.30
CA SER A 251 -6.01 -23.46 -16.07
C SER A 251 -6.04 -24.01 -14.63
N THR A 252 -7.19 -24.02 -13.92
CA THR A 252 -7.30 -24.75 -12.64
C THR A 252 -8.69 -25.34 -12.37
N LYS A 253 -8.73 -26.30 -11.42
CA LYS A 253 -9.86 -27.12 -10.88
C LYS A 253 -11.22 -26.39 -10.75
N LEU A 254 -11.24 -25.06 -10.60
CA LEU A 254 -12.42 -24.20 -10.47
C LEU A 254 -13.17 -23.93 -11.79
N TRP A 255 -12.50 -23.91 -12.95
CA TRP A 255 -13.18 -23.78 -14.25
C TRP A 255 -14.04 -25.02 -14.56
N ARG A 256 -13.55 -26.21 -14.16
CA ARG A 256 -14.31 -27.47 -14.25
C ARG A 256 -15.50 -27.50 -13.30
N LEU A 257 -15.42 -26.81 -12.15
CA LEU A 257 -16.53 -26.64 -11.22
C LEU A 257 -17.62 -25.71 -11.80
N GLN A 258 -17.26 -24.68 -12.56
CA GLN A 258 -18.22 -23.68 -13.08
C GLN A 258 -19.03 -24.14 -14.29
N GLN A 259 -18.48 -25.00 -15.15
CA GLN A 259 -19.32 -25.73 -16.14
C GLN A 259 -20.33 -26.68 -15.47
N ARG A 260 -20.19 -26.89 -14.16
CA ARG A 260 -20.99 -27.79 -13.33
C ARG A 260 -21.65 -27.05 -12.16
N ALA A 261 -21.71 -25.72 -12.17
CA ALA A 261 -22.31 -24.93 -11.09
C ALA A 261 -23.46 -24.06 -11.60
N ALA A 262 -24.61 -24.16 -10.95
CA ALA A 262 -25.70 -23.20 -11.09
C ALA A 262 -25.35 -21.95 -10.26
N GLY A 263 -24.65 -21.01 -10.90
CA GLY A 263 -24.14 -19.82 -10.23
C GLY A 263 -25.25 -18.81 -9.92
N THR A 264 -25.24 -18.30 -8.69
CA THR A 264 -26.24 -17.35 -8.16
C THR A 264 -26.39 -16.14 -9.06
N SER A 265 -25.30 -15.59 -9.59
CA SER A 265 -25.35 -14.43 -10.47
C SER A 265 -26.08 -14.64 -11.80
N LEU A 266 -25.92 -15.82 -12.43
CA LEU A 266 -26.49 -16.11 -13.75
C LEU A 266 -27.96 -16.49 -13.62
N VAL A 267 -28.26 -17.40 -12.69
CA VAL A 267 -29.62 -17.90 -12.44
C VAL A 267 -30.53 -16.75 -11.99
N VAL A 268 -30.04 -15.88 -11.10
CA VAL A 268 -30.79 -14.73 -10.60
C VAL A 268 -30.86 -13.63 -11.65
N GLY A 269 -29.79 -13.37 -12.41
CA GLY A 269 -29.78 -12.38 -13.48
C GLY A 269 -30.85 -12.65 -14.53
N LEU A 270 -30.96 -13.90 -14.99
CA LEU A 270 -32.03 -14.35 -15.89
C LEU A 270 -33.41 -14.30 -15.24
N THR A 271 -33.51 -14.63 -13.96
CA THR A 271 -34.79 -14.53 -13.23
C THR A 271 -35.26 -13.08 -13.13
N ASN A 272 -34.34 -12.12 -13.04
CA ASN A 272 -34.65 -10.69 -13.03
C ASN A 272 -35.10 -10.15 -14.40
N GLN A 273 -34.93 -10.90 -15.50
CA GLN A 273 -35.42 -10.50 -16.83
C GLN A 273 -36.92 -10.75 -16.99
N VAL A 274 -37.41 -11.79 -16.33
CA VAL A 274 -38.78 -12.28 -16.51
C VAL A 274 -39.85 -11.26 -16.06
N PRO A 275 -39.71 -10.58 -14.91
CA PRO A 275 -40.64 -9.51 -14.53
C PRO A 275 -40.66 -8.34 -15.52
N ALA A 276 -39.52 -7.99 -16.11
CA ALA A 276 -39.44 -6.93 -17.12
C ALA A 276 -40.12 -7.36 -18.44
N LEU A 277 -39.93 -8.61 -18.89
CA LEU A 277 -40.68 -9.15 -20.02
C LEU A 277 -42.19 -9.17 -19.75
N SER A 278 -42.61 -9.63 -18.56
CA SER A 278 -44.02 -9.62 -18.17
C SER A 278 -44.60 -8.20 -18.22
N LYS A 279 -43.89 -7.22 -17.62
CA LYS A 279 -44.22 -5.80 -17.69
C LYS A 279 -44.35 -5.32 -19.14
N PHE A 280 -43.41 -5.65 -20.01
CA PHE A 280 -43.45 -5.22 -21.41
C PHE A 280 -44.61 -5.87 -22.16
N PHE A 281 -44.80 -7.19 -22.07
CA PHE A 281 -45.95 -7.85 -22.70
C PHE A 281 -47.30 -7.29 -22.21
N LYS A 282 -47.39 -6.91 -20.93
CA LYS A 282 -48.57 -6.21 -20.40
C LYS A 282 -48.77 -4.84 -21.05
N LEU A 283 -47.72 -4.02 -21.10
CA LEU A 283 -47.75 -2.68 -21.69
C LEU A 283 -48.05 -2.72 -23.20
N THR A 284 -47.70 -3.81 -23.87
CA THR A 284 -47.94 -4.00 -25.32
C THR A 284 -49.23 -4.78 -25.62
N GLY A 285 -50.10 -5.02 -24.63
CA GLY A 285 -51.42 -5.62 -24.81
C GLY A 285 -51.47 -7.16 -24.85
N SER A 286 -50.35 -7.85 -24.68
CA SER A 286 -50.29 -9.33 -24.69
C SER A 286 -50.45 -9.91 -23.28
N GLN A 287 -51.68 -9.92 -22.75
CA GLN A 287 -51.98 -10.44 -21.41
C GLN A 287 -51.55 -11.90 -21.22
N THR A 288 -51.73 -12.77 -22.22
CA THR A 288 -51.34 -14.19 -22.14
C THR A 288 -49.83 -14.37 -21.91
N LYS A 289 -48.98 -13.69 -22.70
CA LYS A 289 -47.52 -13.74 -22.49
C LYS A 289 -47.12 -13.06 -21.18
N SER A 290 -47.78 -11.96 -20.81
CA SER A 290 -47.56 -11.31 -19.51
C SER A 290 -47.77 -12.28 -18.36
N THR A 291 -48.88 -13.01 -18.35
CA THR A 291 -49.18 -14.04 -17.33
C THR A 291 -48.17 -15.19 -17.37
N LYS A 292 -47.84 -15.72 -18.56
CA LYS A 292 -46.82 -16.76 -18.73
C LYS A 292 -45.49 -16.39 -18.08
N TYR A 293 -44.99 -15.18 -18.35
CA TYR A 293 -43.73 -14.73 -17.78
C TYR A 293 -43.87 -14.44 -16.28
N GLN A 294 -45.00 -13.90 -15.81
CA GLN A 294 -45.22 -13.73 -14.36
C GLN A 294 -45.18 -15.07 -13.61
N GLU A 295 -45.82 -16.12 -14.14
CA GLU A 295 -45.78 -17.47 -13.57
C GLU A 295 -44.36 -18.05 -13.61
N LEU A 296 -43.64 -17.85 -14.71
CA LEU A 296 -42.25 -18.29 -14.84
C LEU A 296 -41.34 -17.59 -13.82
N ALA A 297 -41.54 -16.31 -13.52
CA ALA A 297 -40.82 -15.61 -12.46
C ALA A 297 -41.09 -16.24 -11.10
N ASN A 298 -42.35 -16.54 -10.78
CA ASN A 298 -42.74 -17.17 -9.52
C ASN A 298 -42.12 -18.57 -9.37
N HIS A 299 -42.18 -19.39 -10.43
CA HIS A 299 -41.55 -20.71 -10.43
C HIS A 299 -40.03 -20.66 -10.26
N ARG A 300 -39.36 -19.70 -10.93
CA ARG A 300 -37.91 -19.51 -10.79
C ARG A 300 -37.50 -19.03 -9.42
N LYS A 301 -38.28 -18.12 -8.83
CA LYS A 301 -38.08 -17.68 -7.46
C LYS A 301 -38.10 -18.88 -6.52
N LEU A 302 -39.14 -19.71 -6.57
CA LEU A 302 -39.21 -20.91 -5.74
C LEU A 302 -38.02 -21.86 -5.96
N ALA A 303 -37.60 -22.05 -7.22
CA ALA A 303 -36.47 -22.90 -7.56
C ALA A 303 -35.12 -22.35 -7.03
N ILE A 304 -34.90 -21.03 -7.11
CA ILE A 304 -33.74 -20.35 -6.51
C ILE A 304 -33.74 -20.52 -5.01
N GLU A 305 -34.89 -20.32 -4.36
CA GLU A 305 -35.00 -20.42 -2.91
C GLU A 305 -34.84 -21.84 -2.39
N ALA A 306 -35.16 -22.85 -3.19
CA ALA A 306 -34.97 -24.24 -2.81
C ALA A 306 -33.56 -24.76 -3.10
N LEU A 307 -32.88 -24.24 -4.13
CA LEU A 307 -31.57 -24.75 -4.55
C LEU A 307 -30.38 -23.91 -4.07
N LEU A 308 -30.51 -22.58 -4.12
CA LEU A 308 -29.40 -21.65 -3.88
C LEU A 308 -29.41 -21.11 -2.45
N TRP A 309 -30.54 -21.14 -1.75
CA TRP A 309 -30.59 -20.71 -0.35
C TRP A 309 -29.94 -21.74 0.57
N ASN A 310 -28.91 -21.31 1.29
CA ASN A 310 -28.28 -22.13 2.32
C ASN A 310 -28.78 -21.68 3.70
N GLU A 311 -29.67 -22.47 4.30
CA GLU A 311 -30.27 -22.16 5.61
C GLU A 311 -29.21 -22.00 6.71
N ALA A 312 -28.19 -22.85 6.73
CA ALA A 312 -27.12 -22.79 7.74
C ALA A 312 -26.27 -21.51 7.61
N ALA A 313 -26.04 -21.06 6.37
CA ALA A 313 -25.33 -19.81 6.12
C ALA A 313 -26.22 -18.58 6.35
N GLY A 314 -27.54 -18.72 6.19
CA GLY A 314 -28.48 -17.60 6.12
C GLY A 314 -28.21 -16.70 4.92
N ALA A 315 -27.80 -17.27 3.79
CA ALA A 315 -27.51 -16.54 2.56
C ALA A 315 -27.64 -17.46 1.34
N TRP A 316 -27.80 -16.86 0.15
CA TRP A 316 -27.67 -17.61 -1.10
C TRP A 316 -26.20 -18.00 -1.34
N ALA A 317 -25.99 -19.13 -2.00
CA ALA A 317 -24.68 -19.59 -2.44
C ALA A 317 -24.80 -20.42 -3.71
N ASP A 318 -23.75 -20.40 -4.53
CA ASP A 318 -23.72 -21.16 -5.78
C ASP A 318 -23.90 -22.66 -5.50
N TYR A 319 -24.64 -23.36 -6.37
CA TYR A 319 -24.88 -24.78 -6.23
C TYR A 319 -23.99 -25.58 -7.18
N ASP A 320 -23.14 -26.44 -6.63
CA ASP A 320 -22.28 -27.36 -7.39
C ASP A 320 -23.11 -28.58 -7.78
N VAL A 321 -23.51 -28.66 -9.04
CA VAL A 321 -24.34 -29.74 -9.60
C VAL A 321 -23.64 -31.09 -9.47
N SER A 322 -22.31 -31.12 -9.52
CA SER A 322 -21.56 -32.37 -9.41
C SER A 322 -21.48 -32.90 -7.99
N LYS A 323 -21.45 -32.01 -7.00
CA LYS A 323 -21.42 -32.38 -5.56
C LYS A 323 -22.80 -32.32 -4.91
N GLN A 324 -23.82 -31.94 -5.68
CA GLN A 324 -25.18 -31.73 -5.22
C GLN A 324 -25.28 -30.90 -3.91
N SER A 325 -24.46 -29.85 -3.79
CA SER A 325 -24.38 -29.04 -2.57
C SER A 325 -23.97 -27.60 -2.85
N ASN A 326 -24.35 -26.68 -1.95
CA ASN A 326 -23.96 -25.28 -2.04
C ASN A 326 -22.47 -25.07 -1.70
N THR A 327 -21.85 -24.10 -2.36
CA THR A 327 -20.50 -23.66 -2.03
C THR A 327 -20.43 -23.07 -0.62
N LYS A 328 -19.36 -23.40 0.11
CA LYS A 328 -19.15 -22.90 1.49
C LYS A 328 -18.42 -21.56 1.56
N ALA A 329 -17.69 -21.19 0.51
CA ALA A 329 -16.90 -19.97 0.47
C ALA A 329 -17.76 -18.74 0.22
N PHE A 330 -17.37 -17.60 0.81
CA PHE A 330 -18.01 -16.32 0.54
C PHE A 330 -17.67 -15.82 -0.87
N TYR A 331 -18.69 -15.43 -1.63
CA TYR A 331 -18.56 -14.69 -2.88
C TYR A 331 -19.57 -13.53 -2.89
N ALA A 332 -19.18 -12.39 -3.43
CA ALA A 332 -20.07 -11.22 -3.53
C ALA A 332 -21.32 -11.49 -4.38
N SER A 333 -21.38 -12.57 -5.16
CA SER A 333 -22.57 -12.99 -5.91
C SER A 333 -23.81 -13.20 -5.03
N ILE A 334 -23.65 -13.37 -3.71
CA ILE A 334 -24.77 -13.45 -2.76
C ILE A 334 -25.66 -12.18 -2.73
N VAL A 335 -25.17 -11.04 -3.23
CA VAL A 335 -25.94 -9.78 -3.25
C VAL A 335 -26.84 -9.66 -4.48
N VAL A 336 -26.65 -10.52 -5.49
CA VAL A 336 -27.43 -10.46 -6.74
C VAL A 336 -28.94 -10.71 -6.50
N PRO A 337 -29.36 -11.68 -5.66
CA PRO A 337 -30.77 -11.83 -5.27
C PRO A 337 -31.38 -10.60 -4.59
N LEU A 338 -30.59 -9.89 -3.76
CA LEU A 338 -31.02 -8.64 -3.14
C LEU A 338 -31.25 -7.56 -4.22
N TRP A 339 -30.30 -7.40 -5.15
CA TRP A 339 -30.41 -6.48 -6.27
C TRP A 339 -31.62 -6.75 -7.19
N ALA A 340 -31.89 -8.03 -7.44
CA ALA A 340 -33.04 -8.52 -8.22
C ALA A 340 -34.37 -8.42 -7.45
N GLY A 341 -34.35 -8.12 -6.15
CA GLY A 341 -35.55 -7.98 -5.33
C GLY A 341 -36.23 -9.29 -4.96
N LEU A 342 -35.55 -10.44 -5.08
CA LEU A 342 -36.12 -11.76 -4.75
C LEU A 342 -36.45 -11.89 -3.25
N ALA A 343 -35.71 -11.17 -2.42
CA ALA A 343 -35.79 -11.19 -0.97
C ALA A 343 -36.92 -10.31 -0.38
N ARG A 344 -37.55 -9.45 -1.18
CA ARG A 344 -38.47 -8.40 -0.69
C ARG A 344 -39.66 -8.92 0.10
N GLU A 345 -40.21 -10.07 -0.32
CA GLU A 345 -41.36 -10.68 0.35
C GLU A 345 -41.00 -11.39 1.66
N ASN A 346 -39.71 -11.48 1.99
CA ASN A 346 -39.24 -12.14 3.20
C ASN A 346 -38.18 -11.27 3.89
N LYS A 347 -38.65 -10.30 4.70
CA LYS A 347 -37.80 -9.38 5.48
C LYS A 347 -36.71 -10.12 6.27
N THR A 348 -37.03 -11.30 6.80
CA THR A 348 -36.09 -12.15 7.52
C THR A 348 -34.90 -12.55 6.65
N ARG A 349 -35.09 -12.83 5.35
CA ARG A 349 -34.00 -13.21 4.43
C ARG A 349 -33.06 -12.07 4.09
N GLU A 350 -33.58 -10.86 3.87
CA GLU A 350 -32.75 -9.67 3.63
C GLU A 350 -31.80 -9.42 4.81
N GLU A 351 -32.33 -9.52 6.03
CA GLU A 351 -31.59 -9.34 7.26
C GLU A 351 -30.61 -10.49 7.53
N LEU A 352 -30.97 -11.74 7.19
CA LEU A 352 -30.07 -12.90 7.29
C LEU A 352 -28.85 -12.78 6.37
N VAL A 353 -29.04 -12.35 5.12
CA VAL A 353 -27.94 -12.18 4.16
C VAL A 353 -27.03 -11.05 4.62
N PHE A 354 -27.59 -9.94 5.09
CA PHE A 354 -26.81 -8.86 5.68
C PHE A 354 -26.05 -9.31 6.93
N ALA A 355 -26.69 -10.10 7.80
CA ALA A 355 -26.05 -10.70 8.97
C ALA A 355 -24.94 -11.68 8.58
N ASN A 356 -25.11 -12.46 7.49
CA ASN A 356 -24.06 -13.31 6.94
C ASN A 356 -22.85 -12.49 6.50
N MET A 357 -23.06 -11.42 5.72
CA MET A 357 -22.00 -10.51 5.30
C MET A 357 -21.27 -9.88 6.49
N LYS A 358 -22.02 -9.49 7.52
CA LYS A 358 -21.46 -8.96 8.77
C LYS A 358 -20.63 -10.00 9.52
N ARG A 359 -21.12 -11.24 9.64
CA ARG A 359 -20.37 -12.36 10.26
C ARG A 359 -19.09 -12.68 9.49
N ALA A 360 -19.15 -12.61 8.17
CA ALA A 360 -17.99 -12.80 7.29
C ALA A 360 -17.01 -11.61 7.30
N LYS A 361 -17.35 -10.50 7.99
CA LYS A 361 -16.56 -9.25 8.06
C LYS A 361 -16.28 -8.61 6.70
N VAL A 362 -17.08 -8.94 5.69
CA VAL A 362 -16.92 -8.39 4.33
C VAL A 362 -17.44 -6.97 4.21
N LEU A 363 -18.20 -6.50 5.20
CA LEU A 363 -18.72 -5.14 5.28
C LEU A 363 -17.73 -4.17 5.98
N ASP A 364 -16.66 -4.70 6.59
CA ASP A 364 -15.70 -3.91 7.38
C ASP A 364 -14.59 -3.29 6.50
N PHE A 365 -14.58 -3.60 5.20
CA PHE A 365 -13.56 -3.12 4.27
C PHE A 365 -13.84 -1.68 3.83
N PRO A 366 -12.89 -0.75 4.02
CA PRO A 366 -13.14 0.68 3.82
C PRO A 366 -13.34 1.05 2.35
N GLY A 367 -12.79 0.27 1.42
CA GLY A 367 -12.91 0.47 -0.02
C GLY A 367 -14.06 -0.29 -0.68
N GLY A 368 -15.02 -0.84 0.07
CA GLY A 368 -16.20 -1.54 -0.45
C GLY A 368 -16.21 -3.06 -0.24
N LEU A 369 -17.18 -3.74 -0.83
CA LEU A 369 -17.38 -5.19 -0.73
C LEU A 369 -16.28 -5.96 -1.51
N PRO A 370 -15.49 -6.85 -0.89
CA PRO A 370 -14.58 -7.71 -1.63
C PRO A 370 -15.33 -8.72 -2.48
N THR A 371 -14.77 -9.09 -3.63
CA THR A 371 -15.35 -10.09 -4.54
C THR A 371 -15.48 -11.47 -3.89
N SER A 372 -14.48 -11.84 -3.10
CA SER A 372 -14.44 -13.06 -2.29
C SER A 372 -13.47 -12.82 -1.12
N LEU A 373 -13.34 -13.79 -0.22
CA LEU A 373 -12.29 -13.80 0.81
C LEU A 373 -11.07 -14.64 0.42
N ASN A 374 -11.03 -15.15 -0.82
CA ASN A 374 -9.96 -16.02 -1.29
C ASN A 374 -8.79 -15.19 -1.82
N GLN A 375 -7.55 -15.50 -1.41
CA GLN A 375 -6.33 -14.81 -1.84
C GLN A 375 -5.61 -15.58 -2.95
N SER A 376 -6.28 -15.76 -4.09
CA SER A 376 -5.79 -16.64 -5.17
C SER A 376 -4.75 -16.00 -6.10
N GLY A 377 -4.49 -14.69 -5.96
CA GLY A 377 -3.75 -13.89 -6.94
C GLY A 377 -4.54 -13.57 -8.22
N GLN A 378 -5.79 -14.03 -8.30
CA GLN A 378 -6.70 -13.75 -9.42
C GLN A 378 -7.47 -12.46 -9.20
N GLN A 379 -7.96 -11.88 -10.30
CA GLN A 379 -8.58 -10.56 -10.25
C GLN A 379 -10.02 -10.54 -9.70
N TRP A 380 -10.76 -11.63 -9.80
CA TRP A 380 -12.11 -11.76 -9.21
C TRP A 380 -12.07 -12.40 -7.82
N ASP A 381 -11.10 -12.01 -7.01
CA ASP A 381 -10.85 -12.54 -5.67
C ASP A 381 -10.28 -11.43 -4.76
N PHE A 382 -10.10 -11.72 -3.48
CA PHE A 382 -9.54 -10.77 -2.52
C PHE A 382 -8.13 -10.30 -2.97
N PRO A 383 -7.81 -9.00 -2.91
CA PRO A 383 -8.51 -7.91 -2.21
C PRO A 383 -9.40 -7.04 -3.12
N ASN A 384 -9.82 -7.53 -4.28
CA ASN A 384 -10.47 -6.68 -5.27
C ASN A 384 -11.97 -6.53 -5.01
N GLY A 385 -12.46 -5.31 -5.22
CA GLY A 385 -13.87 -4.96 -5.33
C GLY A 385 -14.15 -4.36 -6.71
N TRP A 386 -15.23 -4.81 -7.33
CA TRP A 386 -15.60 -4.38 -8.69
C TRP A 386 -16.88 -3.53 -8.67
N PRO A 387 -16.93 -2.41 -9.43
CA PRO A 387 -18.07 -1.50 -9.46
C PRO A 387 -19.44 -2.19 -9.63
N PRO A 388 -19.62 -3.19 -10.52
CA PRO A 388 -20.88 -3.93 -10.64
C PRO A 388 -21.41 -4.49 -9.31
N LEU A 389 -20.52 -5.12 -8.53
CA LEU A 389 -20.91 -5.80 -7.28
C LEU A 389 -21.23 -4.80 -6.17
N GLN A 390 -20.53 -3.66 -6.16
CA GLN A 390 -20.84 -2.56 -5.25
C GLN A 390 -22.21 -1.97 -5.56
N HIS A 391 -22.46 -1.71 -6.84
CA HIS A 391 -23.73 -1.17 -7.31
C HIS A 391 -24.88 -2.12 -6.97
N MET A 392 -24.73 -3.42 -7.27
CA MET A 392 -25.73 -4.43 -6.93
C MET A 392 -26.03 -4.47 -5.43
N LEU A 393 -25.02 -4.47 -4.56
CA LEU A 393 -25.22 -4.39 -3.12
C LEU A 393 -26.01 -3.13 -2.74
N ILE A 394 -25.53 -1.95 -3.14
CA ILE A 394 -26.12 -0.65 -2.75
C ILE A 394 -27.57 -0.54 -3.23
N ILE A 395 -27.83 -0.90 -4.48
CA ILE A 395 -29.19 -0.87 -5.04
C ILE A 395 -30.08 -1.94 -4.41
N GLY A 396 -29.56 -3.14 -4.15
CA GLY A 396 -30.30 -4.19 -3.44
C GLY A 396 -30.75 -3.73 -2.05
N LEU A 397 -29.85 -3.11 -1.29
CA LEU A 397 -30.16 -2.53 0.01
C LEU A 397 -31.16 -1.38 -0.07
N THR A 398 -31.06 -0.51 -1.09
CA THR A 398 -32.04 0.57 -1.32
C THR A 398 -33.43 0.03 -1.61
N LYS A 399 -33.51 -1.14 -2.27
CA LYS A 399 -34.74 -1.83 -2.65
C LYS A 399 -35.34 -2.69 -1.53
N SER A 400 -34.65 -2.82 -0.39
CA SER A 400 -35.07 -3.64 0.76
C SER A 400 -36.31 -3.06 1.44
N ASN A 401 -37.12 -3.91 2.07
CA ASN A 401 -38.23 -3.47 2.93
C ASN A 401 -37.79 -3.12 4.36
N SER A 402 -36.49 -3.29 4.68
CA SER A 402 -35.91 -2.91 5.96
C SER A 402 -35.32 -1.50 5.89
N ILE A 403 -35.89 -0.56 6.64
CA ILE A 403 -35.39 0.82 6.78
C ILE A 403 -33.91 0.83 7.21
N LEU A 404 -33.51 -0.12 8.07
CA LEU A 404 -32.13 -0.26 8.50
C LEU A 404 -31.21 -0.57 7.31
N LEU A 405 -31.60 -1.48 6.42
CA LEU A 405 -30.81 -1.82 5.23
C LEU A 405 -30.79 -0.69 4.21
N GLN A 406 -31.92 0.03 4.05
CA GLN A 406 -31.97 1.24 3.22
C GLN A 406 -30.98 2.31 3.72
N ASN A 407 -30.87 2.50 5.03
CA ASN A 407 -29.90 3.44 5.62
C ASN A 407 -28.45 3.00 5.42
N GLU A 408 -28.17 1.69 5.46
CA GLU A 408 -26.83 1.15 5.16
C GLU A 408 -26.45 1.37 3.69
N ALA A 409 -27.40 1.33 2.75
CA ALA A 409 -27.15 1.58 1.33
C ALA A 409 -26.42 2.93 1.10
N LYS A 410 -26.87 3.99 1.78
CA LYS A 410 -26.25 5.33 1.68
C LYS A 410 -24.80 5.33 2.19
N LYS A 411 -24.50 4.55 3.24
CA LYS A 411 -23.14 4.45 3.80
C LYS A 411 -22.19 3.73 2.84
N PHE A 412 -22.64 2.63 2.24
CA PHE A 412 -21.86 1.94 1.22
C PHE A 412 -21.65 2.80 -0.02
N ALA A 413 -22.68 3.54 -0.46
CA ALA A 413 -22.55 4.50 -1.55
C ALA A 413 -21.51 5.58 -1.22
N GLN A 414 -21.55 6.14 -0.01
CA GLN A 414 -20.60 7.14 0.48
C GLN A 414 -19.16 6.62 0.47
N SER A 415 -18.90 5.44 1.05
CA SER A 415 -17.57 4.81 1.09
C SER A 415 -17.05 4.49 -0.31
N TRP A 416 -17.88 3.87 -1.16
CA TRP A 416 -17.45 3.51 -2.51
C TRP A 416 -17.15 4.72 -3.39
N VAL A 417 -18.01 5.75 -3.36
CA VAL A 417 -17.82 7.00 -4.10
C VAL A 417 -16.55 7.72 -3.65
N LEU A 418 -16.30 7.79 -2.34
CA LEU A 418 -15.09 8.42 -1.81
C LEU A 418 -13.82 7.65 -2.20
N SER A 419 -13.84 6.32 -2.10
CA SER A 419 -12.71 5.48 -2.56
C SER A 419 -12.39 5.76 -4.03
N ASN A 420 -13.39 5.77 -4.91
CA ASN A 420 -13.18 6.06 -6.33
C ASN A 420 -12.67 7.49 -6.57
N TRP A 421 -13.21 8.47 -5.85
CA TRP A 421 -12.76 9.85 -5.92
C TRP A 421 -11.30 10.00 -5.48
N MET A 422 -10.87 9.32 -4.41
CA MET A 422 -9.47 9.33 -3.95
C MET A 422 -8.52 8.76 -5.02
N GLY A 423 -8.92 7.66 -5.65
CA GLY A 423 -8.17 7.08 -6.77
C GLY A 423 -8.02 8.06 -7.92
N PHE A 424 -9.15 8.63 -8.38
CA PHE A 424 -9.17 9.61 -9.47
C PHE A 424 -8.39 10.88 -9.14
N LYS A 425 -8.47 11.41 -7.91
CA LYS A 425 -7.73 12.60 -7.49
C LYS A 425 -6.22 12.36 -7.58
N ARG A 426 -5.76 11.17 -7.16
CA ARG A 426 -4.35 10.83 -7.11
C ARG A 426 -3.75 10.58 -8.49
N THR A 427 -4.50 9.96 -9.39
CA THR A 427 -3.95 9.46 -10.66
C THR A 427 -4.52 10.16 -11.90
N GLY A 428 -5.64 10.86 -11.78
CA GLY A 428 -6.41 11.38 -12.91
C GLY A 428 -7.26 10.30 -13.63
N TYR A 429 -7.24 9.05 -13.18
CA TYR A 429 -7.85 7.93 -13.87
C TYR A 429 -8.91 7.21 -13.04
N MET A 430 -9.92 6.67 -13.72
CA MET A 430 -10.86 5.68 -13.17
C MET A 430 -10.33 4.27 -13.44
N PHE A 431 -10.25 3.41 -12.43
CA PHE A 431 -9.75 2.03 -12.57
C PHE A 431 -10.87 1.04 -12.92
N GLU A 432 -10.52 -0.10 -13.54
CA GLU A 432 -11.45 -1.21 -13.77
C GLU A 432 -11.95 -1.85 -12.46
N LYS A 433 -11.10 -1.88 -11.44
CA LYS A 433 -11.32 -2.54 -10.15
C LYS A 433 -10.51 -1.85 -9.06
N TYR A 434 -10.97 -1.92 -7.82
CA TYR A 434 -10.35 -1.25 -6.68
C TYR A 434 -9.94 -2.25 -5.61
N ASN A 435 -8.91 -1.92 -4.84
CA ASN A 435 -8.51 -2.68 -3.67
C ASN A 435 -9.38 -2.27 -2.48
N VAL A 436 -10.25 -3.17 -2.00
CA VAL A 436 -11.19 -2.82 -0.93
C VAL A 436 -10.53 -2.61 0.43
N THR A 437 -9.28 -3.05 0.61
CA THR A 437 -8.53 -2.88 1.88
C THR A 437 -7.88 -1.50 2.00
N SER A 438 -7.80 -0.77 0.89
CA SER A 438 -7.12 0.53 0.79
C SER A 438 -7.85 1.43 -0.19
N GLU A 439 -8.64 2.37 0.33
CA GLU A 439 -9.43 3.32 -0.45
C GLU A 439 -8.59 4.03 -1.52
N GLY A 440 -9.17 4.18 -2.71
CA GLY A 440 -8.52 4.80 -3.86
C GLY A 440 -7.48 3.97 -4.59
N ASN A 441 -6.99 2.85 -4.05
CA ASN A 441 -6.01 2.01 -4.74
C ASN A 441 -6.67 1.15 -5.83
N THR A 442 -5.98 1.01 -6.96
CA THR A 442 -6.36 0.03 -7.98
C THR A 442 -6.31 -1.38 -7.40
N GLY A 443 -7.22 -2.24 -7.83
CA GLY A 443 -7.11 -3.67 -7.57
C GLY A 443 -6.01 -4.31 -8.44
N GLN A 444 -5.72 -5.58 -8.21
CA GLN A 444 -4.54 -6.29 -8.74
C GLN A 444 -4.87 -7.71 -9.22
N GLY A 445 -3.86 -8.44 -9.68
CA GLY A 445 -3.98 -9.85 -10.06
C GLY A 445 -4.66 -10.09 -11.41
N GLY A 446 -4.70 -11.37 -11.80
CA GLY A 446 -5.15 -11.81 -13.13
C GLY A 446 -4.04 -11.85 -14.18
N GLU A 447 -4.41 -12.11 -15.44
CA GLU A 447 -3.47 -12.35 -16.54
C GLU A 447 -3.02 -11.08 -17.29
N TYR A 448 -3.54 -9.91 -16.89
CA TYR A 448 -3.22 -8.63 -17.51
C TYR A 448 -3.15 -7.53 -16.44
N LYS A 449 -2.37 -6.48 -16.74
CA LYS A 449 -2.21 -5.32 -15.85
C LYS A 449 -3.56 -4.61 -15.64
N PRO A 450 -3.84 -4.01 -14.48
CA PRO A 450 -5.07 -3.26 -14.27
C PRO A 450 -5.33 -2.19 -15.35
N GLN A 451 -6.57 -2.08 -15.81
CA GLN A 451 -6.97 -1.15 -16.88
C GLN A 451 -7.54 0.17 -16.32
N ILE A 452 -7.43 1.24 -17.12
CA ILE A 452 -7.83 2.62 -16.77
C ILE A 452 -8.89 3.19 -17.74
N GLY A 453 -9.50 4.30 -17.32
CA GLY A 453 -10.57 5.02 -18.03
C GLY A 453 -11.98 4.59 -17.60
N PHE A 454 -12.11 3.59 -16.75
CA PHE A 454 -12.98 2.46 -17.08
C PHE A 454 -14.51 2.73 -17.05
N GLY A 455 -15.20 2.33 -18.13
CA GLY A 455 -16.60 2.64 -18.43
C GLY A 455 -17.62 2.25 -17.36
N TRP A 456 -17.58 1.01 -16.83
CA TRP A 456 -18.53 0.62 -15.78
C TRP A 456 -18.33 1.38 -14.46
N THR A 457 -17.13 1.88 -14.19
CA THR A 457 -16.75 2.53 -12.94
C THR A 457 -17.29 3.94 -13.03
N ASN A 458 -17.06 4.56 -14.19
CA ASN A 458 -17.64 5.84 -14.53
C ASN A 458 -19.17 5.80 -14.42
N GLY A 459 -19.80 4.79 -15.01
CA GLY A 459 -21.26 4.68 -15.02
C GLY A 459 -21.86 4.42 -13.64
N VAL A 460 -21.26 3.53 -12.83
CA VAL A 460 -21.68 3.27 -11.45
C VAL A 460 -21.56 4.52 -10.59
N ILE A 461 -20.47 5.27 -10.69
CA ILE A 461 -20.27 6.47 -9.88
C ILE A 461 -21.25 7.58 -10.26
N LEU A 462 -21.49 7.80 -11.55
CA LEU A 462 -22.47 8.80 -12.01
C LEU A 462 -23.89 8.47 -11.52
N ASP A 463 -24.32 7.20 -11.61
CA ASP A 463 -25.63 6.79 -11.07
C ASP A 463 -25.71 6.99 -9.55
N LEU A 464 -24.69 6.56 -8.80
CA LEU A 464 -24.69 6.68 -7.34
C LEU A 464 -24.73 8.15 -6.88
N LEU A 465 -23.99 9.05 -7.55
CA LEU A 465 -23.99 10.47 -7.23
C LEU A 465 -25.36 11.12 -7.43
N VAL A 466 -26.08 10.76 -8.50
CA VAL A 466 -27.42 11.32 -8.76
C VAL A 466 -28.49 10.67 -7.89
N ARG A 467 -28.34 9.37 -7.60
CA ARG A 467 -29.28 8.61 -6.75
C ARG A 467 -29.19 8.99 -5.28
N PHE A 468 -27.99 9.33 -4.82
CA PHE A 468 -27.73 9.83 -3.48
C PHE A 468 -27.19 11.27 -3.56
N PRO A 469 -28.04 12.26 -3.90
CA PRO A 469 -27.59 13.64 -4.12
C PRO A 469 -26.98 14.30 -2.87
N ASP A 470 -27.28 13.74 -1.69
CA ASP A 470 -26.81 14.20 -0.38
C ASP A 470 -25.46 13.61 0.04
N LEU A 471 -24.81 12.80 -0.79
CA LEU A 471 -23.45 12.34 -0.49
C LEU A 471 -22.54 13.57 -0.33
N LYS A 472 -21.68 13.51 0.68
CA LYS A 472 -20.76 14.59 1.01
C LYS A 472 -19.34 14.15 0.73
N PHE A 473 -18.49 15.07 0.30
CA PHE A 473 -17.07 14.80 0.09
C PHE A 473 -16.29 14.56 1.40
N ALA A 474 -16.91 14.85 2.56
CA ALA A 474 -16.41 14.51 3.89
C ALA A 474 -17.52 13.89 4.73
N ILE A 475 -17.20 12.89 5.56
CA ILE A 475 -18.13 12.44 6.61
C ILE A 475 -18.19 13.58 7.64
N SER A 476 -19.23 14.41 7.58
CA SER A 476 -19.45 15.45 8.58
C SER A 476 -19.61 14.80 9.96
N LYS A 477 -18.93 15.37 10.96
CA LYS A 477 -18.91 15.01 12.41
C LYS A 477 -20.27 14.68 13.04
N GLU A 478 -21.38 15.04 12.41
CA GLU A 478 -22.73 14.93 12.98
C GLU A 478 -23.36 13.53 12.84
N ASN A 479 -23.02 12.73 11.81
CA ASN A 479 -23.64 11.40 11.62
C ASN A 479 -22.97 10.27 12.44
N SER A 480 -21.88 10.56 13.15
CA SER A 480 -21.16 9.56 13.97
C SER A 480 -21.81 9.31 15.34
N LEU A 481 -22.68 10.20 15.82
CA LEU A 481 -23.27 10.08 17.17
C LEU A 481 -24.39 9.03 17.24
N GLU A 482 -25.24 8.90 16.21
CA GLU A 482 -26.30 7.88 16.16
C GLU A 482 -25.77 6.44 16.03
N LEU A 483 -24.57 6.25 15.47
CA LEU A 483 -23.98 4.91 15.26
C LEU A 483 -23.29 4.34 16.51
N ILE A 484 -22.90 5.21 17.45
CA ILE A 484 -22.19 4.82 18.68
C ILE A 484 -23.17 4.31 19.76
N GLU A 485 -24.44 4.70 19.71
CA GLU A 485 -25.45 4.24 20.68
C GLU A 485 -25.93 2.81 20.41
N LEU A 486 -25.98 2.37 19.14
CA LEU A 486 -26.43 1.03 18.77
C LEU A 486 -25.36 -0.07 18.97
N SER A 487 -24.07 0.28 18.98
CA SER A 487 -22.98 -0.70 19.12
C SER A 487 -22.73 -1.15 20.56
N LYS A 488 -23.29 -0.47 21.56
CA LYS A 488 -23.08 -0.77 22.99
C LYS A 488 -23.90 -1.96 23.52
N LYS A 489 -24.86 -2.50 22.75
CA LYS A 489 -25.86 -3.46 23.27
C LYS A 489 -25.63 -4.96 22.99
N LYS A 490 -24.54 -5.41 22.36
CA LYS A 490 -24.30 -6.85 22.15
C LYS A 490 -22.84 -7.26 22.27
N ALA A 491 -22.37 -7.40 23.52
CA ALA A 491 -21.18 -8.18 23.85
C ALA A 491 -21.61 -9.32 24.76
N ASN A 492 -21.62 -10.56 24.25
CA ASN A 492 -21.52 -11.78 25.06
C ASN A 492 -21.00 -12.95 24.20
N VAL A 493 -19.75 -13.32 24.47
CA VAL A 493 -19.13 -14.65 24.57
C VAL A 493 -19.29 -15.68 23.42
N ARG A 494 -18.16 -16.10 22.82
CA ARG A 494 -17.60 -17.47 22.94
C ARG A 494 -16.23 -17.63 22.27
N VAL A 495 -15.37 -18.37 22.99
CA VAL A 495 -13.96 -18.70 22.75
C VAL A 495 -13.84 -19.97 21.90
N CYS A 496 -12.89 -20.02 20.95
CA CYS A 496 -12.36 -21.29 20.40
C CYS A 496 -10.83 -21.22 20.19
N ASN A 497 -10.22 -22.40 20.32
CA ASN A 497 -8.82 -22.72 20.62
C ASN A 497 -7.85 -22.74 19.38
N PRO A 498 -6.52 -22.96 19.56
CA PRO A 498 -5.45 -22.44 18.70
C PRO A 498 -5.12 -23.27 17.45
N ILE A 499 -4.53 -22.60 16.44
CA ILE A 499 -4.05 -23.20 15.18
C ILE A 499 -2.59 -23.70 15.35
N PRO A 500 -2.21 -24.89 14.87
CA PRO A 500 -0.85 -25.44 14.95
C PRO A 500 0.15 -24.80 13.95
N ALA A 501 1.43 -24.95 14.25
CA ALA A 501 2.60 -24.38 13.57
C ALA A 501 2.92 -24.90 12.14
N SER A 502 1.92 -25.18 11.29
CA SER A 502 2.13 -25.72 9.93
C SER A 502 1.95 -24.70 8.78
N LEU A 503 2.00 -23.40 9.06
CA LEU A 503 1.91 -22.33 8.03
C LEU A 503 3.28 -21.81 7.58
N PHE A 504 4.18 -22.71 7.19
CA PHE A 504 5.38 -22.35 6.41
C PHE A 504 5.58 -23.37 5.30
N ASN A 505 4.63 -23.43 4.36
CA ASN A 505 4.89 -24.02 3.04
C ASN A 505 3.83 -23.54 2.05
N ALA A 506 4.11 -22.41 1.38
CA ALA A 506 3.44 -22.00 0.15
C ALA A 506 4.51 -21.58 -0.85
N THR A 507 4.80 -22.48 -1.78
CA THR A 507 5.66 -22.29 -2.95
C THR A 507 4.90 -21.48 -4.01
N GLY A 508 5.40 -20.27 -4.31
CA GLY A 508 4.85 -19.35 -5.32
C GLY A 508 5.35 -17.92 -5.10
N THR A 509 6.60 -17.64 -5.42
CA THR A 509 7.26 -16.35 -5.13
C THR A 509 6.95 -15.32 -6.22
N ASN A 510 5.97 -14.43 -5.99
CA ASN A 510 5.90 -13.15 -6.69
C ASN A 510 6.91 -12.20 -6.02
N GLU A 511 7.97 -11.84 -6.74
CA GLU A 511 8.95 -10.84 -6.31
C GLU A 511 8.26 -9.49 -6.06
N ARG A 512 8.49 -8.89 -4.89
CA ARG A 512 8.04 -7.55 -4.53
C ARG A 512 9.25 -6.62 -4.50
N TYR A 513 9.42 -5.84 -5.56
CA TYR A 513 10.49 -4.84 -5.68
C TYR A 513 10.27 -3.64 -4.75
N ALA A 514 11.33 -2.85 -4.56
CA ALA A 514 11.30 -1.67 -3.71
C ALA A 514 10.31 -0.58 -4.19
N CYS A 515 10.13 -0.46 -5.52
CA CYS A 515 9.17 0.42 -6.19
C CYS A 515 9.00 0.03 -7.68
N ASP A 516 8.09 0.68 -8.42
CA ASP A 516 7.79 0.35 -9.82
C ASP A 516 8.83 0.89 -10.84
N ASN A 517 9.78 1.75 -10.42
CA ASN A 517 10.76 2.35 -11.33
C ASN A 517 11.76 1.31 -11.86
N ARG A 518 11.81 1.15 -13.19
CA ARG A 518 12.62 0.13 -13.91
C ARG A 518 14.12 0.43 -14.02
N ILE A 519 14.56 1.55 -13.48
CA ILE A 519 15.98 1.96 -13.46
C ILE A 519 16.52 1.91 -12.03
N PHE A 520 15.79 2.49 -11.07
CA PHE A 520 16.26 2.64 -9.69
C PHE A 520 15.80 1.56 -8.73
N CYS A 521 14.76 0.78 -9.05
CA CYS A 521 14.18 -0.21 -8.12
C CYS A 521 14.17 -1.65 -8.62
N GLN A 522 14.25 -1.85 -9.94
CA GLN A 522 14.19 -3.17 -10.57
C GLN A 522 14.83 -3.13 -11.96
N GLY A 523 14.89 -4.29 -12.64
CA GLY A 523 15.29 -4.37 -14.04
C GLY A 523 16.78 -4.63 -14.27
N LYS A 524 17.11 -4.86 -15.55
CA LYS A 524 18.47 -5.27 -15.97
C LYS A 524 19.50 -4.17 -15.78
N ILE A 525 19.14 -2.90 -15.95
CA ILE A 525 20.06 -1.77 -15.79
C ILE A 525 20.58 -1.71 -14.35
N LEU A 526 19.67 -1.72 -13.37
CA LEU A 526 20.05 -1.77 -11.95
C LEU A 526 20.98 -2.95 -11.67
N HIS A 527 20.58 -4.15 -12.07
CA HIS A 527 21.36 -5.36 -11.85
C HIS A 527 22.75 -5.28 -12.47
N SER A 528 22.86 -4.92 -13.76
CA SER A 528 24.14 -4.86 -14.46
C SER A 528 25.07 -3.80 -13.91
N VAL A 529 24.58 -2.60 -13.60
CA VAL A 529 25.41 -1.52 -13.04
C VAL A 529 25.88 -1.88 -11.63
N GLN A 530 24.97 -2.38 -10.77
CA GLN A 530 25.30 -2.75 -9.39
C GLN A 530 26.27 -3.93 -9.34
N MET A 531 26.03 -5.01 -10.10
CA MET A 531 26.90 -6.20 -10.09
C MET A 531 28.25 -5.96 -10.77
N ALA A 532 28.36 -4.96 -11.65
CA ALA A 532 29.64 -4.52 -12.18
C ALA A 532 30.49 -3.72 -11.18
N LYS A 533 29.92 -3.32 -10.04
CA LYS A 533 30.61 -2.60 -8.95
C LYS A 533 31.43 -1.40 -9.46
N ILE A 534 30.90 -0.67 -10.44
CA ILE A 534 31.60 0.47 -11.07
C ILE A 534 31.79 1.66 -10.13
N PHE A 535 31.10 1.64 -8.98
CA PHE A 535 31.22 2.59 -7.88
C PHE A 535 31.53 1.81 -6.58
N ASP A 536 32.32 2.41 -5.69
CA ASP A 536 32.65 1.81 -4.39
C ASP A 536 31.45 1.67 -3.44
N ASP A 537 30.39 2.46 -3.66
CA ASP A 537 29.17 2.49 -2.85
C ASP A 537 27.92 2.27 -3.71
N ALA A 538 27.13 1.25 -3.36
CA ALA A 538 25.93 0.80 -4.07
C ALA A 538 24.83 1.86 -4.15
N LYS A 539 24.84 2.80 -3.20
CA LYS A 539 23.88 3.91 -3.19
C LYS A 539 24.20 4.95 -4.26
N THR A 540 25.44 5.02 -4.75
CA THR A 540 25.87 6.05 -5.71
C THR A 540 24.99 6.05 -6.95
N PHE A 541 24.82 4.90 -7.61
CA PHE A 541 24.07 4.81 -8.86
C PHE A 541 22.59 5.16 -8.68
N VAL A 542 21.96 4.65 -7.63
CA VAL A 542 20.51 4.88 -7.38
C VAL A 542 20.21 6.31 -6.91
N ASP A 543 21.24 7.09 -6.54
CA ASP A 543 21.16 8.51 -6.21
C ASP A 543 21.43 9.44 -7.41
N MET A 544 21.80 8.88 -8.57
CA MET A 544 22.06 9.66 -9.78
C MET A 544 20.74 10.07 -10.44
N ARG A 545 20.69 11.30 -10.96
CA ARG A 545 19.56 11.80 -11.73
C ARG A 545 19.66 11.33 -13.18
N MET A 546 18.56 10.87 -13.77
CA MET A 546 18.50 10.54 -15.20
C MET A 546 18.55 11.82 -16.05
N LYS A 547 19.32 11.80 -17.15
CA LYS A 547 19.35 12.88 -18.15
C LYS A 547 18.23 12.77 -19.19
N TYR A 548 17.69 11.57 -19.36
CA TYR A 548 16.65 11.23 -20.33
C TYR A 548 15.55 10.38 -19.68
N ASP A 549 14.39 10.29 -20.33
CA ASP A 549 13.30 9.45 -19.83
C ASP A 549 13.67 7.95 -19.84
N VAL A 550 12.95 7.17 -19.03
CA VAL A 550 13.22 5.72 -18.83
C VAL A 550 13.33 4.96 -20.15
N ALA A 551 12.47 5.27 -21.13
CA ALA A 551 12.47 4.59 -22.43
C ALA A 551 13.77 4.85 -23.23
N ASP A 552 14.34 6.05 -23.13
CA ASP A 552 15.56 6.43 -23.84
C ASP A 552 16.79 5.77 -23.21
N ILE A 553 16.85 5.78 -21.88
CA ILE A 553 17.91 5.10 -21.13
C ILE A 553 17.86 3.59 -21.39
N GLU A 554 16.67 2.98 -21.46
CA GLU A 554 16.50 1.58 -21.84
C GLU A 554 17.00 1.30 -23.26
N ARG A 555 16.70 2.17 -24.24
CA ARG A 555 17.23 2.05 -25.61
C ARG A 555 18.75 2.15 -25.65
N ASN A 556 19.31 3.14 -24.95
CA ASN A 556 20.76 3.34 -24.87
C ASN A 556 21.47 2.15 -24.20
N PHE A 557 20.83 1.52 -23.21
CA PHE A 557 21.36 0.32 -22.57
C PHE A 557 21.30 -0.91 -23.48
N ILE A 558 20.19 -1.11 -24.21
CA ILE A 558 20.04 -2.21 -25.18
C ILE A 558 21.11 -2.12 -26.27
N ALA A 559 21.50 -0.92 -26.69
CA ALA A 559 22.55 -0.69 -27.67
C ALA A 559 23.94 -1.17 -27.21
N LEU A 560 24.17 -1.41 -25.92
CA LEU A 560 25.42 -1.96 -25.41
C LEU A 560 25.57 -3.48 -25.64
N GLY A 561 24.48 -4.17 -26.01
CA GLY A 561 24.44 -5.62 -26.19
C GLY A 561 24.11 -6.43 -24.93
N VAL A 562 24.21 -7.76 -25.02
CA VAL A 562 23.71 -8.70 -23.99
C VAL A 562 24.57 -8.73 -22.71
N LYS A 563 25.88 -8.46 -22.82
CA LYS A 563 26.82 -8.51 -21.70
C LYS A 563 27.85 -7.37 -21.81
N PRO A 564 27.46 -6.13 -21.47
CA PRO A 564 28.36 -4.98 -21.56
C PRO A 564 29.55 -5.13 -20.60
N SER A 565 30.73 -4.72 -21.05
CA SER A 565 31.92 -4.61 -20.22
C SER A 565 31.79 -3.50 -19.19
N GLU A 566 32.62 -3.53 -18.14
CA GLU A 566 32.69 -2.49 -17.12
C GLU A 566 32.94 -1.10 -17.74
N ALA A 567 33.83 -1.00 -18.74
CA ALA A 567 34.12 0.24 -19.46
C ALA A 567 32.89 0.78 -20.22
N GLN A 568 32.13 -0.11 -20.87
CA GLN A 568 30.88 0.26 -21.54
C GLN A 568 29.81 0.73 -20.55
N LEU A 569 29.69 0.07 -19.38
CA LEU A 569 28.76 0.47 -18.33
C LEU A 569 29.13 1.82 -17.72
N LYS A 570 30.42 2.09 -17.47
CA LYS A 570 30.90 3.41 -17.00
C LYS A 570 30.56 4.51 -17.99
N LYS A 571 30.83 4.28 -19.28
CA LYS A 571 30.49 5.21 -20.35
C LYS A 571 28.98 5.45 -20.43
N PHE A 572 28.18 4.38 -20.43
CA PHE A 572 26.72 4.45 -20.42
C PHE A 572 26.19 5.29 -19.25
N VAL A 573 26.68 5.05 -18.04
CA VAL A 573 26.25 5.79 -16.85
C VAL A 573 26.62 7.27 -16.97
N ALA A 574 27.85 7.59 -17.40
CA ALA A 574 28.28 8.98 -17.60
C ALA A 574 27.44 9.73 -18.63
N GLU A 575 27.04 9.06 -19.73
CA GLU A 575 26.25 9.66 -20.81
C GLU A 575 24.77 9.83 -20.45
N ASN A 576 24.20 8.96 -19.61
CA ASN A 576 22.76 8.89 -19.33
C ASN A 576 22.34 9.44 -17.97
N PHE A 577 23.28 9.67 -17.06
CA PHE A 577 22.99 10.12 -15.70
C PHE A 577 23.87 11.30 -15.29
N SER A 578 23.32 12.19 -14.47
CA SER A 578 24.06 13.26 -13.79
C SER A 578 24.64 12.75 -12.47
N PRO A 579 25.73 13.35 -11.96
CA PRO A 579 26.37 12.92 -10.72
C PRO A 579 25.39 12.81 -9.53
N ALA A 580 25.66 11.87 -8.63
CA ALA A 580 24.85 11.70 -7.41
C ALA A 580 24.81 13.01 -6.61
N GLY A 581 23.60 13.45 -6.25
CA GLY A 581 23.37 14.72 -5.55
C GLY A 581 23.07 15.93 -6.45
N HIS A 582 23.07 15.78 -7.78
CA HIS A 582 22.69 16.85 -8.73
C HIS A 582 21.24 17.35 -8.54
N ASP A 583 20.38 16.56 -7.89
CA ASP A 583 19.01 16.97 -7.55
C ASP A 583 18.94 17.98 -6.40
N LEU A 584 20.07 18.30 -5.77
CA LEU A 584 20.15 19.08 -4.54
C LEU A 584 21.12 20.25 -4.69
N GLU A 585 20.79 21.34 -4.01
CA GLU A 585 21.64 22.52 -3.86
C GLU A 585 21.86 22.82 -2.37
N PRO A 586 22.98 23.45 -1.98
CA PRO A 586 23.18 23.95 -0.63
C PRO A 586 22.07 24.92 -0.23
N PHE A 587 21.63 24.84 1.02
CA PHE A 587 20.66 25.76 1.59
C PHE A 587 21.15 26.28 2.94
N ILE A 588 21.11 27.59 3.13
CA ILE A 588 21.38 28.24 4.40
C ILE A 588 20.03 28.66 4.99
N PRO A 589 19.66 28.13 6.18
CA PRO A 589 18.42 28.54 6.84
C PRO A 589 18.35 30.06 7.05
N GLU A 590 17.25 30.68 6.63
CA GLU A 590 17.06 32.15 6.75
C GLU A 590 16.96 32.60 8.20
N ASP A 591 16.45 31.74 9.08
CA ASP A 591 16.34 31.95 10.52
C ASP A 591 17.60 31.53 11.28
N TRP A 592 18.70 31.21 10.59
CA TRP A 592 19.99 30.92 11.22
C TRP A 592 20.65 32.17 11.77
N VAL A 593 21.09 32.11 13.02
CA VAL A 593 21.86 33.18 13.67
C VAL A 593 23.17 32.62 14.20
N GLU A 594 24.26 33.39 14.11
CA GLU A 594 25.61 32.88 14.46
C GLU A 594 25.74 32.50 15.93
N LYS A 595 25.17 33.31 16.83
CA LYS A 595 25.21 33.10 18.28
C LYS A 595 23.79 33.05 18.86
N PRO A 596 23.08 31.91 18.72
CA PRO A 596 21.73 31.76 19.27
C PRO A 596 21.70 32.01 20.78
N GLU A 597 20.69 32.76 21.23
CA GLU A 597 20.57 33.19 22.64
C GLU A 597 20.59 32.01 23.63
N ARG A 598 19.92 30.90 23.28
CA ARG A 598 19.84 29.72 24.15
C ARG A 598 21.21 29.08 24.43
N LEU A 599 22.17 29.22 23.52
CA LEU A 599 23.53 28.69 23.71
C LEU A 599 24.34 29.52 24.72
N ASN A 600 23.94 30.77 25.00
CA ASN A 600 24.58 31.59 26.04
C ASN A 600 24.37 31.02 27.45
N LYS A 601 23.41 30.10 27.63
CA LYS A 601 23.17 29.41 28.91
C LYS A 601 24.31 28.47 29.31
N ILE A 602 25.13 28.02 28.35
CA ILE A 602 26.26 27.13 28.59
C ILE A 602 27.33 27.88 29.40
N ARG A 603 27.66 27.39 30.60
CA ARG A 603 28.54 28.10 31.53
C ARG A 603 30.02 27.99 31.16
N ASP A 604 30.50 26.79 30.82
CA ASP A 604 31.89 26.60 30.37
C ASP A 604 32.12 27.30 29.02
N GLY A 605 33.07 28.24 29.00
CA GLY A 605 33.35 29.05 27.82
C GLY A 605 33.82 28.26 26.60
N ARG A 606 34.52 27.14 26.79
CA ARG A 606 35.00 26.27 25.69
C ARG A 606 33.85 25.49 25.08
N LEU A 607 32.99 24.91 25.92
CA LEU A 607 31.79 24.21 25.44
C LEU A 607 30.81 25.17 24.76
N ARG A 608 30.67 26.39 25.28
CA ARG A 608 29.89 27.45 24.64
C ARG A 608 30.46 27.81 23.26
N GLN A 609 31.76 28.03 23.16
CA GLN A 609 32.40 28.33 21.88
C GLN A 609 32.25 27.17 20.89
N TRP A 610 32.42 25.92 21.34
CA TRP A 610 32.20 24.73 20.53
C TRP A 610 30.75 24.64 20.03
N SER A 611 29.76 24.98 20.86
CA SER A 611 28.35 25.00 20.44
C SER A 611 28.07 25.98 19.29
N PHE A 612 28.76 27.13 19.25
CA PHE A 612 28.66 28.06 18.10
C PHE A 612 29.31 27.47 16.85
N THR A 613 30.39 26.71 16.99
CA THR A 613 30.98 25.96 15.87
C THR A 613 30.03 24.90 15.35
N LEU A 614 29.38 24.13 16.23
CA LEU A 614 28.37 23.14 15.83
C LEU A 614 27.16 23.79 15.15
N ASN A 615 26.74 24.96 15.61
CA ASN A 615 25.68 25.73 14.96
C ASN A 615 26.03 26.11 13.51
N LYS A 616 27.31 26.36 13.19
CA LYS A 616 27.74 26.67 11.82
C LYS A 616 27.56 25.48 10.87
N LEU A 617 27.67 24.25 11.37
CA LEU A 617 27.53 23.02 10.56
C LEU A 617 26.13 22.86 9.96
N TRP A 618 25.10 23.52 10.52
CA TRP A 618 23.76 23.50 9.91
C TRP A 618 23.72 24.09 8.51
N LYS A 619 24.60 25.05 8.21
CA LYS A 619 24.76 25.63 6.87
C LYS A 619 25.36 24.62 5.88
N ASP A 620 26.26 23.76 6.36
CA ASP A 620 26.91 22.74 5.54
C ASP A 620 26.00 21.54 5.28
N LEU A 621 25.05 21.28 6.19
CA LEU A 621 24.08 20.17 6.13
C LEU A 621 22.74 20.58 5.51
N GLY A 622 22.48 21.86 5.30
CA GLY A 622 21.24 22.34 4.70
C GLY A 622 21.19 22.08 3.19
N ARG A 623 20.08 21.49 2.73
CA ARG A 623 19.83 21.18 1.32
C ARG A 623 18.46 21.69 0.89
N ASN A 624 18.38 22.17 -0.34
CA ASN A 624 17.14 22.38 -1.05
C ASN A 624 17.12 21.51 -2.31
N ILE A 625 15.92 21.22 -2.82
CA ILE A 625 15.74 20.52 -4.09
C ILE A 625 15.79 21.55 -5.22
N THR A 626 16.65 21.32 -6.21
CA THR A 626 16.84 22.23 -7.34
C THR A 626 15.56 22.43 -8.13
N SER A 627 15.41 23.60 -8.76
CA SER A 627 14.26 23.91 -9.62
C SER A 627 14.09 22.89 -10.76
N GLU A 628 15.20 22.38 -11.29
CA GLU A 628 15.21 21.34 -12.32
C GLU A 628 14.61 20.03 -11.80
N ALA A 629 15.07 19.54 -10.64
CA ALA A 629 14.57 18.31 -10.04
C ALA A 629 13.07 18.43 -9.63
N ARG A 630 12.62 19.64 -9.24
CA ARG A 630 11.19 19.92 -9.00
C ARG A 630 10.36 19.87 -10.28
N GLY A 631 10.85 20.45 -11.37
CA GLY A 631 10.15 20.48 -12.66
C GLY A 631 10.07 19.13 -13.37
N GLN A 632 11.02 18.22 -13.10
CA GLN A 632 11.14 16.92 -13.75
C GLN A 632 11.40 15.80 -12.74
N SER A 633 10.51 15.67 -11.76
CA SER A 633 10.66 14.73 -10.65
C SER A 633 10.71 13.26 -11.06
N GLN A 634 10.13 12.89 -12.21
CA GLN A 634 10.14 11.52 -12.73
C GLN A 634 11.54 11.02 -13.12
N LEU A 635 12.48 11.94 -13.34
CA LEU A 635 13.86 11.64 -13.72
C LEU A 635 14.79 11.39 -12.52
N SER A 636 14.30 11.60 -11.30
CA SER A 636 15.07 11.39 -10.08
C SER A 636 14.48 10.26 -9.24
N SER A 637 15.34 9.61 -8.47
CA SER A 637 14.90 8.77 -7.35
C SER A 637 14.51 9.59 -6.12
N LEU A 638 14.87 10.88 -6.03
CA LEU A 638 14.55 11.78 -4.92
C LEU A 638 13.05 12.09 -4.90
N ILE A 639 12.44 11.93 -3.74
CA ILE A 639 11.05 12.33 -3.49
C ILE A 639 11.04 13.84 -3.25
N VAL A 640 10.35 14.57 -4.14
CA VAL A 640 10.24 16.02 -4.01
C VAL A 640 9.41 16.40 -2.78
N VAL A 641 9.92 17.33 -1.97
CA VAL A 641 9.25 17.99 -0.85
C VAL A 641 9.34 19.51 -1.02
N GLN A 642 8.43 20.26 -0.41
CA GLN A 642 8.31 21.70 -0.67
C GLN A 642 9.41 22.50 0.01
N ASN A 643 9.66 22.25 1.29
CA ASN A 643 10.59 23.05 2.09
C ASN A 643 12.02 22.47 2.01
N PRO A 644 13.04 23.31 2.18
CA PRO A 644 14.40 22.84 2.45
C PRO A 644 14.48 21.95 3.70
N PHE A 645 15.58 21.20 3.82
CA PHE A 645 15.79 20.27 4.92
C PHE A 645 17.27 20.16 5.30
N ILE A 646 17.51 19.67 6.51
CA ILE A 646 18.85 19.35 6.99
C ILE A 646 19.08 17.85 6.86
N VAL A 647 20.20 17.45 6.27
CA VAL A 647 20.57 16.02 6.09
C VAL A 647 21.44 15.50 7.24
N PRO A 648 21.57 14.17 7.41
CA PRO A 648 22.51 13.62 8.38
C PRO A 648 23.97 13.95 8.04
N GLY A 649 24.40 13.83 6.78
CA GLY A 649 25.76 14.16 6.35
C GLY A 649 26.48 13.01 5.62
N GLY A 650 27.58 13.34 4.93
CA GLY A 650 28.33 12.38 4.13
C GLY A 650 27.53 11.83 2.94
N ARG A 651 27.44 10.50 2.84
CA ARG A 651 26.69 9.80 1.78
C ARG A 651 25.17 9.96 1.89
N PHE A 652 24.65 10.36 3.05
CA PHE A 652 23.23 10.58 3.31
C PHE A 652 22.82 11.96 2.82
N ARG A 653 22.43 12.03 1.53
CA ARG A 653 22.15 13.28 0.82
C ARG A 653 20.69 13.71 0.91
N GLU A 654 19.82 12.82 1.34
CA GLU A 654 18.39 13.08 1.53
C GLU A 654 18.05 13.24 3.01
N TYR A 655 16.86 13.76 3.29
CA TYR A 655 16.31 13.70 4.64
C TYR A 655 16.01 12.24 5.02
N TYR A 656 16.37 11.87 6.24
CA TYR A 656 16.05 10.58 6.87
C TYR A 656 15.06 10.78 8.01
N TYR A 657 14.15 9.83 8.19
CA TYR A 657 13.00 10.03 9.04
C TYR A 657 13.40 10.16 10.51
N TRP A 658 13.93 9.12 11.14
CA TRP A 658 14.16 9.17 12.58
C TRP A 658 15.31 10.11 12.97
N ASP A 659 16.40 10.19 12.18
CA ASP A 659 17.53 11.12 12.35
C ASP A 659 17.05 12.55 12.58
N SER A 660 16.03 12.93 11.82
CA SER A 660 15.48 14.28 11.84
C SER A 660 14.85 14.67 13.17
N TYR A 661 14.51 13.71 14.03
CA TYR A 661 14.04 14.03 15.38
C TYR A 661 15.16 14.68 16.19
N TRP A 662 16.38 14.14 16.13
CA TRP A 662 17.54 14.70 16.82
C TRP A 662 18.10 15.93 16.12
N ILE A 663 18.06 15.97 14.79
CA ILE A 663 18.37 17.20 14.06
C ILE A 663 17.44 18.34 14.51
N LEU A 664 16.13 18.09 14.64
CA LEU A 664 15.18 19.07 15.13
C LEU A 664 15.47 19.54 16.56
N HIS A 665 15.98 18.68 17.45
CA HIS A 665 16.47 19.12 18.77
C HIS A 665 17.55 20.19 18.64
N GLY A 666 18.53 19.98 17.77
CA GLY A 666 19.59 20.95 17.51
C GLY A 666 19.09 22.24 16.83
N VAL A 667 18.32 22.08 15.75
CA VAL A 667 17.76 23.20 14.97
C VAL A 667 16.92 24.11 15.85
N LEU A 668 16.03 23.54 16.68
CA LEU A 668 15.20 24.30 17.63
C LEU A 668 16.02 24.92 18.77
N THR A 669 17.07 24.24 19.23
CA THR A 669 18.00 24.79 20.24
C THR A 669 18.72 26.02 19.70
N CYS A 670 19.04 26.03 18.41
CA CYS A 670 19.64 27.16 17.70
C CYS A 670 18.64 28.25 17.28
N GLY A 671 17.36 28.13 17.64
CA GLY A 671 16.34 29.16 17.37
C GLY A 671 15.76 29.15 15.95
N MET A 672 16.09 28.13 15.14
CA MET A 672 15.62 28.03 13.74
C MET A 672 14.21 27.40 13.67
N TYR A 673 13.20 28.13 14.14
CA TYR A 673 11.83 27.65 14.27
C TYR A 673 11.12 27.44 12.93
N ASP A 674 11.35 28.30 11.93
CA ASP A 674 10.71 28.22 10.63
C ASP A 674 11.29 27.06 9.82
N THR A 675 12.59 26.87 9.89
CA THR A 675 13.27 25.70 9.33
C THR A 675 12.75 24.40 9.93
N ALA A 676 12.60 24.34 11.25
CA ALA A 676 12.00 23.19 11.93
C ALA A 676 10.56 22.92 11.46
N LYS A 677 9.73 23.97 11.36
CA LYS A 677 8.35 23.87 10.86
C LYS A 677 8.29 23.38 9.42
N GLY A 678 9.19 23.87 8.55
CA GLY A 678 9.32 23.45 7.16
C GLY A 678 9.69 21.96 7.02
N MET A 679 10.68 21.50 7.78
CA MET A 679 11.07 20.09 7.84
C MET A 679 9.90 19.20 8.29
N ILE A 680 9.19 19.57 9.37
CA ILE A 680 8.02 18.81 9.85
C ILE A 680 6.89 18.83 8.80
N THR A 681 6.70 19.96 8.10
CA THR A 681 5.71 20.08 7.03
C THR A 681 6.01 19.14 5.86
N ASN A 682 7.29 18.95 5.52
CA ASN A 682 7.69 17.96 4.52
C ASN A 682 7.27 16.55 4.95
N TYR A 683 7.51 16.17 6.20
CA TYR A 683 7.11 14.87 6.73
C TYR A 683 5.59 14.66 6.77
N LEU A 684 4.84 15.69 7.17
CA LEU A 684 3.38 15.67 7.11
C LEU A 684 2.88 15.47 5.67
N ASP A 685 3.52 16.10 4.68
CA ASP A 685 3.20 15.89 3.27
C ASP A 685 3.51 14.46 2.77
N LEU A 686 4.59 13.85 3.25
CA LEU A 686 4.89 12.44 2.95
C LEU A 686 3.81 11.51 3.50
N VAL A 687 3.33 11.75 4.73
CA VAL A 687 2.19 10.99 5.28
C VAL A 687 0.92 11.22 4.44
N ARG A 688 0.65 12.45 3.97
CA ARG A 688 -0.50 12.71 3.09
C ARG A 688 -0.42 11.94 1.77
N ARG A 689 0.79 11.84 1.19
CA ARG A 689 1.01 11.18 -0.11
C ARG A 689 1.04 9.66 -0.02
N TYR A 690 1.67 9.12 1.02
CA TYR A 690 2.02 7.70 1.09
C TYR A 690 1.39 6.96 2.28
N GLY A 691 0.77 7.67 3.22
CA GLY A 691 0.16 7.11 4.44
C GLY A 691 1.15 6.84 5.59
N PHE A 692 2.45 7.03 5.35
CA PHE A 692 3.54 6.91 6.30
C PHE A 692 4.75 7.72 5.81
N ILE A 693 5.76 7.90 6.66
CA ILE A 693 7.03 8.51 6.24
C ILE A 693 8.00 7.41 5.79
N PRO A 694 8.46 7.44 4.52
CA PRO A 694 9.50 6.52 4.05
C PRO A 694 10.80 6.68 4.83
N ASN A 695 11.63 5.63 4.88
CA ASN A 695 12.95 5.63 5.56
C ASN A 695 13.76 6.92 5.29
N GLY A 696 13.87 7.29 4.00
CA GLY A 696 14.39 8.57 3.57
C GLY A 696 13.69 9.09 2.31
N GLY A 697 14.13 10.24 1.82
CA GLY A 697 13.54 10.95 0.67
C GLY A 697 13.77 10.32 -0.70
N ARG A 698 13.69 8.99 -0.85
CA ARG A 698 13.94 8.29 -2.13
C ARG A 698 12.84 7.27 -2.45
N ILE A 699 12.52 7.10 -3.73
CA ILE A 699 11.44 6.20 -4.19
C ILE A 699 11.70 4.73 -3.83
N TYR A 700 12.96 4.31 -3.72
CA TYR A 700 13.34 2.96 -3.27
C TYR A 700 13.14 2.72 -1.77
N TYR A 701 12.74 3.76 -1.02
CA TYR A 701 12.28 3.66 0.37
C TYR A 701 10.75 3.55 0.50
N LEU A 702 9.95 3.65 -0.57
CA LEU A 702 8.47 3.61 -0.50
C LEU A 702 7.86 2.26 -0.06
N ASN A 703 8.69 1.27 0.24
CA ASN A 703 8.28 -0.04 0.81
C ASN A 703 8.49 -0.12 2.33
N ARG A 704 9.22 0.82 2.93
CA ARG A 704 9.61 0.78 4.35
C ARG A 704 9.70 2.16 4.99
N SER A 705 9.36 2.23 6.27
CA SER A 705 9.46 3.43 7.10
C SER A 705 10.80 3.49 7.85
N GLN A 706 10.81 4.15 8.99
CA GLN A 706 11.83 4.17 10.03
C GLN A 706 11.13 4.34 11.39
N PRO A 707 11.82 4.27 12.55
CA PRO A 707 11.20 4.46 13.86
C PRO A 707 10.30 5.72 13.91
N PRO A 708 9.04 5.64 14.36
CA PRO A 708 8.05 6.67 14.05
C PRO A 708 8.08 7.88 14.99
N PHE A 709 8.90 8.88 14.66
CA PHE A 709 9.11 10.07 15.47
C PHE A 709 8.29 11.31 15.10
N LEU A 710 7.49 11.34 14.02
CA LEU A 710 6.79 12.56 13.58
C LEU A 710 5.93 13.19 14.69
N ILE A 711 5.18 12.37 15.43
CA ILE A 711 4.36 12.85 16.55
C ILE A 711 5.23 13.51 17.62
N GLN A 712 6.41 12.94 17.91
CA GLN A 712 7.37 13.53 18.83
C GLN A 712 8.06 14.77 18.26
N MET A 713 8.29 14.84 16.95
CA MET A 713 8.82 16.04 16.28
C MET A 713 7.83 17.21 16.42
N VAL A 714 6.54 16.96 16.21
CA VAL A 714 5.49 17.98 16.42
C VAL A 714 5.42 18.39 17.89
N ASP A 715 5.54 17.44 18.83
CA ASP A 715 5.56 17.77 20.27
C ASP A 715 6.78 18.59 20.67
N LEU A 716 7.94 18.25 20.11
CA LEU A 716 9.17 18.99 20.29
C LEU A 716 9.01 20.42 19.77
N TYR A 717 8.57 20.60 18.52
CA TYR A 717 8.30 21.91 17.94
C TYR A 717 7.33 22.72 18.79
N TYR A 718 6.18 22.13 19.14
CA TYR A 718 5.18 22.76 20.00
C TYR A 718 5.75 23.15 21.37
N SER A 719 6.66 22.35 21.94
CA SER A 719 7.28 22.67 23.23
C SER A 719 8.10 23.96 23.19
N TYR A 720 8.72 24.28 22.05
CA TYR A 720 9.51 25.49 21.81
C TYR A 720 8.64 26.69 21.39
N THR A 721 7.70 26.48 20.48
CA THR A 721 6.97 27.59 19.82
C THR A 721 5.59 27.88 20.41
N LYS A 722 5.00 26.92 21.11
CA LYS A 722 3.59 26.95 21.56
C LYS A 722 2.58 27.14 20.42
N ASP A 723 2.96 26.87 19.17
CA ASP A 723 2.10 26.98 17.99
C ASP A 723 1.03 25.85 18.00
N LEU A 724 -0.05 26.08 18.76
CA LEU A 724 -1.16 25.15 18.89
C LEU A 724 -1.94 25.00 17.58
N GLN A 725 -1.96 26.05 16.75
CA GLN A 725 -2.66 26.02 15.47
C GLN A 725 -1.99 25.05 14.49
N PHE A 726 -0.66 24.99 14.48
CA PHE A 726 0.08 24.01 13.70
C PHE A 726 -0.19 22.58 14.17
N VAL A 727 -0.30 22.34 15.47
CA VAL A 727 -0.73 21.03 16.00
C VAL A 727 -2.15 20.70 15.52
N LEU A 728 -3.11 21.58 15.78
CA LEU A 728 -4.53 21.39 15.44
C LEU A 728 -4.72 21.07 13.95
N SER A 729 -4.05 21.80 13.07
CA SER A 729 -4.18 21.67 11.61
C SER A 729 -3.63 20.35 11.07
N ASN A 730 -2.85 19.61 11.86
CA ASN A 730 -2.14 18.42 11.42
C ASN A 730 -2.49 17.15 12.22
N LEU A 731 -3.39 17.21 13.20
CA LEU A 731 -3.73 16.08 14.07
C LEU A 731 -4.20 14.83 13.33
N GLU A 732 -5.01 14.99 12.28
CA GLU A 732 -5.49 13.86 11.48
C GLU A 732 -4.34 13.13 10.77
N ILE A 733 -3.36 13.88 10.29
CA ILE A 733 -2.18 13.32 9.60
C ILE A 733 -1.31 12.55 10.60
N LEU A 734 -1.15 13.09 11.81
CA LEU A 734 -0.45 12.41 12.90
C LEU A 734 -1.16 11.11 13.31
N GLU A 735 -2.50 11.12 13.38
CA GLU A 735 -3.28 9.89 13.60
C GLU A 735 -3.08 8.87 12.47
N ASN A 736 -3.04 9.33 11.21
CA ASN A 736 -2.88 8.45 10.06
C ASN A 736 -1.57 7.66 10.10
N GLU A 737 -0.46 8.33 10.42
CA GLU A 737 0.81 7.64 10.58
C GLU A 737 0.80 6.68 11.78
N TYR A 738 0.22 7.08 12.93
CA TYR A 738 0.06 6.16 14.07
C TYR A 738 -0.70 4.88 13.66
N ASN A 739 -1.78 5.05 12.90
CA ASN A 739 -2.64 3.96 12.47
C ASN A 739 -1.95 3.06 11.41
N PHE A 740 -1.02 3.59 10.62
CA PHE A 740 -0.22 2.79 9.69
C PHE A 740 0.50 1.65 10.42
N TRP A 741 1.11 1.93 11.58
CA TRP A 741 1.83 0.91 12.35
C TRP A 741 0.91 -0.19 12.89
N GLY A 742 -0.27 0.19 13.39
CA GLY A 742 -1.26 -0.78 13.85
C GLY A 742 -1.90 -1.60 12.73
N LYS A 743 -1.95 -1.08 11.49
CA LYS A 743 -2.60 -1.74 10.35
C LYS A 743 -1.64 -2.61 9.54
N TYR A 744 -0.44 -2.12 9.27
CA TYR A 744 0.50 -2.73 8.31
C TYR A 744 1.77 -3.29 8.96
N ARG A 745 2.00 -3.00 10.25
CA ARG A 745 3.23 -3.33 10.98
C ARG A 745 2.93 -3.97 12.34
N SER A 746 1.93 -4.84 12.41
CA SER A 746 1.50 -5.48 13.66
C SER A 746 1.41 -7.00 13.59
N VAL A 747 1.67 -7.65 14.72
CA VAL A 747 1.43 -9.07 14.97
C VAL A 747 0.63 -9.24 16.26
N THR A 748 -0.05 -10.37 16.41
CA THR A 748 -0.77 -10.72 17.65
C THR A 748 -0.09 -11.92 18.29
N VAL A 749 0.29 -11.79 19.57
CA VAL A 749 0.90 -12.84 20.39
C VAL A 749 0.02 -13.10 21.60
N LYS A 750 -0.13 -14.36 22.00
CA LYS A 750 -0.86 -14.72 23.21
C LYS A 750 0.08 -14.77 24.40
N VAL A 751 -0.22 -14.01 25.45
CA VAL A 751 0.50 -14.03 26.72
C VAL A 751 -0.47 -14.53 27.79
N SER A 752 -0.12 -15.62 28.48
CA SER A 752 -1.02 -16.25 29.47
C SER A 752 -2.44 -16.48 28.94
N GLY A 753 -2.56 -16.88 27.66
CA GLY A 753 -3.83 -17.11 26.98
C GLY A 753 -4.52 -15.86 26.41
N MET A 754 -4.11 -14.65 26.80
CA MET A 754 -4.70 -13.38 26.36
C MET A 754 -4.00 -12.84 25.11
N PRO A 755 -4.74 -12.47 24.04
CA PRO A 755 -4.13 -11.92 22.83
C PRO A 755 -3.70 -10.46 23.05
N HIS A 756 -2.42 -10.17 22.78
CA HIS A 756 -1.85 -8.83 22.77
C HIS A 756 -1.33 -8.49 21.37
N SER A 757 -1.57 -7.26 20.92
CA SER A 757 -1.06 -6.76 19.63
C SER A 757 0.22 -5.98 19.83
N PHE A 758 1.24 -6.31 19.05
CA PHE A 758 2.54 -5.65 19.05
C PHE A 758 2.89 -5.16 17.67
N ALA A 759 3.62 -4.05 17.60
CA ALA A 759 4.20 -3.59 16.35
C ALA A 759 5.53 -4.30 16.07
N ILE A 760 5.84 -4.54 14.80
CA ILE A 760 7.11 -5.09 14.31
C ILE A 760 7.60 -4.31 13.09
N TYR A 761 8.91 -4.28 12.88
CA TYR A 761 9.46 -3.81 11.61
C TYR A 761 9.24 -4.87 10.54
N LYS A 762 8.64 -4.48 9.42
CA LYS A 762 8.23 -5.39 8.34
C LYS A 762 8.14 -4.66 7.00
N ALA A 763 9.29 -4.44 6.37
CA ALA A 763 9.38 -3.88 5.03
C ALA A 763 8.55 -4.71 4.03
N ASN A 764 7.92 -4.05 3.05
CA ASN A 764 7.11 -4.71 2.04
C ASN A 764 7.89 -4.95 0.73
N MET A 765 8.98 -5.72 0.83
CA MET A 765 9.79 -6.11 -0.33
C MET A 765 10.40 -7.49 -0.13
N THR A 766 10.73 -8.16 -1.23
CA THR A 766 11.31 -9.52 -1.26
C THR A 766 12.45 -9.65 -2.28
N THR A 767 13.14 -8.55 -2.57
CA THR A 767 14.29 -8.46 -3.50
C THR A 767 15.42 -7.69 -2.84
N ALA A 768 16.62 -7.67 -3.42
CA ALA A 768 17.73 -6.86 -2.90
C ALA A 768 17.34 -5.37 -2.76
N ARG A 769 17.83 -4.70 -1.71
CA ARG A 769 17.71 -3.24 -1.54
C ARG A 769 18.47 -2.53 -2.66
N PRO A 770 17.86 -1.62 -3.42
CA PRO A 770 18.57 -0.95 -4.51
C PRO A 770 19.82 -0.17 -4.06
N GLU A 771 19.80 0.40 -2.85
CA GLU A 771 20.92 1.17 -2.32
C GLU A 771 22.07 0.32 -1.74
N SER A 772 21.87 -1.00 -1.60
CA SER A 772 22.85 -1.97 -1.10
C SER A 772 22.82 -3.25 -1.95
N TYR A 773 22.55 -3.10 -3.25
CA TYR A 773 22.07 -4.19 -4.11
C TYR A 773 23.01 -5.39 -4.15
N TRP A 774 24.30 -5.19 -4.48
CA TRP A 774 25.23 -6.32 -4.59
C TRP A 774 25.51 -6.97 -3.24
N HIS A 775 25.53 -6.21 -2.14
CA HIS A 775 25.73 -6.76 -0.79
C HIS A 775 24.60 -7.74 -0.44
N ASP A 776 23.36 -7.31 -0.64
CA ASP A 776 22.18 -8.15 -0.40
C ASP A 776 22.14 -9.34 -1.37
N TYR A 777 22.40 -9.10 -2.66
CA TYR A 777 22.31 -10.11 -3.70
C TYR A 777 23.34 -11.23 -3.52
N GLU A 778 24.61 -10.90 -3.27
CA GLU A 778 25.69 -11.90 -3.10
C GLU A 778 25.47 -12.81 -1.89
N VAL A 779 24.90 -12.27 -0.80
CA VAL A 779 24.54 -13.07 0.38
C VAL A 779 23.32 -13.93 0.07
N ALA A 780 22.32 -13.37 -0.62
CA ALA A 780 21.13 -14.11 -1.00
C ALA A 780 21.44 -15.31 -1.92
N GLU A 781 22.43 -15.19 -2.80
CA GLU A 781 22.87 -16.28 -3.68
C GLU A 781 23.43 -17.50 -2.92
N ARG A 782 23.79 -17.36 -1.64
CA ARG A 782 24.21 -18.48 -0.78
C ARG A 782 23.04 -19.37 -0.35
N PHE A 783 21.79 -18.90 -0.46
CA PHE A 783 20.62 -19.70 -0.12
C PHE A 783 20.15 -20.56 -1.29
N SER A 784 19.80 -21.82 -0.99
CA SER A 784 19.46 -22.83 -1.99
C SER A 784 18.11 -22.64 -2.68
N ASN A 785 17.21 -21.82 -2.13
CA ASN A 785 15.86 -21.63 -2.68
C ASN A 785 15.35 -20.19 -2.59
N GLN A 786 14.43 -19.84 -3.50
CA GLN A 786 13.89 -18.49 -3.66
C GLN A 786 13.08 -18.00 -2.45
N HIS A 787 12.47 -18.91 -1.68
CA HIS A 787 11.72 -18.55 -0.47
C HIS A 787 12.66 -18.01 0.61
N MET A 788 13.78 -18.69 0.85
CA MET A 788 14.82 -18.23 1.78
C MET A 788 15.44 -16.91 1.34
N LYS A 789 15.72 -16.74 0.03
CA LYS A 789 16.17 -15.45 -0.53
C LYS A 789 15.17 -14.33 -0.25
N SER A 790 13.89 -14.57 -0.55
CA SER A 790 12.80 -13.59 -0.33
C SER A 790 12.64 -13.21 1.15
N ARG A 791 12.74 -14.19 2.06
CA ARG A 791 12.69 -13.99 3.50
C ARG A 791 13.90 -13.18 4.00
N PHE A 792 15.10 -13.54 3.53
CA PHE A 792 16.34 -12.81 3.83
C PHE A 792 16.24 -11.35 3.40
N TYR A 793 15.85 -11.08 2.14
CA TYR A 793 15.66 -9.72 1.64
C TYR A 793 14.65 -8.92 2.47
N GLN A 794 13.54 -9.53 2.84
CA GLN A 794 12.54 -8.87 3.68
C GLN A 794 13.09 -8.56 5.08
N ALA A 795 13.83 -9.48 5.70
CA ALA A 795 14.44 -9.29 7.01
C ALA A 795 15.49 -8.16 6.98
N VAL A 796 16.37 -8.17 5.97
CA VAL A 796 17.36 -7.12 5.71
C VAL A 796 16.71 -5.74 5.55
N ALA A 797 15.70 -5.63 4.69
CA ALA A 797 14.97 -4.38 4.52
C ALA A 797 14.20 -3.94 5.78
N SER A 798 13.77 -4.90 6.62
CA SER A 798 13.10 -4.62 7.89
C SER A 798 14.09 -4.17 8.97
N ALA A 799 15.35 -4.64 8.95
CA ALA A 799 16.41 -4.08 9.79
C ALA A 799 16.76 -2.64 9.37
N ALA A 800 16.73 -2.32 8.08
CA ALA A 800 16.83 -0.92 7.64
C ALA A 800 15.60 -0.09 8.12
N GLU A 801 14.39 -0.67 8.13
CA GLU A 801 13.19 -0.02 8.71
C GLU A 801 13.31 0.21 10.22
N SER A 802 14.13 -0.57 10.95
CA SER A 802 14.35 -0.38 12.38
C SER A 802 15.35 0.73 12.69
N GLY A 803 16.10 1.18 11.69
CA GLY A 803 17.25 2.08 11.85
C GLY A 803 18.49 1.39 12.40
N TRP A 804 18.45 0.09 12.71
CA TRP A 804 19.58 -0.70 13.23
C TRP A 804 20.09 -1.68 12.17
N ASP A 805 20.52 -1.17 11.02
CA ASP A 805 21.07 -1.91 9.88
C ASP A 805 22.62 -1.87 9.88
N PHE A 806 23.35 -2.88 10.35
CA PHE A 806 22.86 -4.09 11.01
C PHE A 806 23.40 -4.23 12.41
N SER A 807 22.78 -5.16 13.14
CA SER A 807 23.06 -5.52 14.51
C SER A 807 22.82 -7.01 14.69
N SER A 808 23.60 -7.65 15.56
CA SER A 808 23.36 -9.00 16.05
C SER A 808 22.01 -9.11 16.71
N ARG A 809 21.40 -7.99 17.15
CA ARG A 809 20.01 -7.93 17.65
C ARG A 809 19.02 -8.63 16.73
N TRP A 810 19.26 -8.60 15.42
CA TRP A 810 18.37 -9.20 14.42
C TRP A 810 18.79 -10.58 13.95
N PHE A 811 19.93 -11.09 14.43
CA PHE A 811 20.53 -12.35 14.01
C PHE A 811 20.19 -13.46 15.00
N ASN A 812 20.28 -14.71 14.56
CA ASN A 812 20.04 -15.84 15.44
C ASN A 812 21.10 -15.85 16.57
N GLN A 813 20.62 -15.91 17.82
CA GLN A 813 21.44 -15.81 19.02
C GLN A 813 22.02 -17.18 19.47
N SER A 814 21.86 -18.26 18.70
CA SER A 814 22.52 -19.54 19.01
C SER A 814 24.02 -19.47 18.73
N ASP A 815 24.86 -20.04 19.61
CA ASP A 815 26.33 -19.91 19.59
C ASP A 815 26.97 -20.18 18.22
N ALA A 816 26.45 -21.13 17.44
CA ALA A 816 26.96 -21.45 16.10
C ALA A 816 26.63 -20.40 15.02
N SER A 817 25.79 -19.41 15.33
CA SER A 817 25.23 -18.42 14.40
C SER A 817 25.35 -16.95 14.85
N ILE A 818 25.82 -16.68 16.07
CA ILE A 818 26.01 -15.31 16.57
C ILE A 818 26.90 -14.53 15.59
N GLY A 819 26.38 -13.40 15.10
CA GLY A 819 27.09 -12.53 14.15
C GLY A 819 26.97 -12.91 12.67
N LYS A 820 26.34 -14.03 12.30
CA LYS A 820 26.15 -14.41 10.88
C LYS A 820 25.02 -13.60 10.25
N PHE A 821 25.35 -12.79 9.26
CA PHE A 821 24.39 -11.93 8.55
C PHE A 821 23.27 -12.73 7.86
N GLU A 822 23.56 -13.94 7.39
CA GLU A 822 22.58 -14.87 6.79
C GLU A 822 21.48 -15.29 7.76
N SER A 823 21.72 -15.20 9.07
CA SER A 823 20.76 -15.59 10.10
C SER A 823 19.78 -14.48 10.49
N ILE A 824 19.80 -13.35 9.77
CA ILE A 824 18.90 -12.21 10.01
C ILE A 824 17.43 -12.61 9.87
N HIS A 825 16.63 -12.27 10.89
CA HIS A 825 15.21 -12.63 10.97
C HIS A 825 14.37 -11.52 11.63
N THR A 826 14.69 -10.25 11.36
CA THR A 826 14.06 -9.06 11.95
C THR A 826 12.53 -9.09 12.00
N THR A 827 11.86 -9.66 10.98
CA THR A 827 10.38 -9.72 10.92
C THR A 827 9.74 -10.64 11.95
N GLU A 828 10.53 -11.43 12.67
CA GLU A 828 10.09 -12.37 13.72
C GLU A 828 10.38 -11.83 15.13
N ILE A 829 11.02 -10.67 15.24
CA ILE A 829 11.35 -10.04 16.50
C ILE A 829 10.31 -8.95 16.80
N ILE A 830 9.72 -9.01 17.98
CA ILE A 830 8.90 -7.95 18.57
C ILE A 830 9.83 -7.02 19.33
N PRO A 831 10.10 -5.81 18.80
CA PRO A 831 11.17 -5.00 19.33
C PRO A 831 10.64 -4.02 20.38
N ILE A 832 11.36 -3.91 21.49
CA ILE A 832 10.97 -3.10 22.65
C ILE A 832 10.94 -1.60 22.32
N ASP A 833 11.84 -1.16 21.46
CA ASP A 833 11.97 0.23 21.04
C ASP A 833 10.74 0.73 20.26
N LEU A 834 10.32 0.03 19.20
CA LEU A 834 9.16 0.39 18.38
C LEU A 834 7.89 0.49 19.22
N ASN A 835 7.67 -0.50 20.09
CA ASN A 835 6.48 -0.54 20.93
C ASN A 835 6.51 0.56 21.99
N SER A 836 7.69 0.93 22.50
CA SER A 836 7.87 2.06 23.41
C SER A 836 7.64 3.41 22.72
N ILE A 837 8.11 3.58 21.48
CA ILE A 837 7.86 4.78 20.67
C ILE A 837 6.36 4.93 20.39
N LEU A 838 5.68 3.85 19.99
CA LEU A 838 4.23 3.90 19.76
C LEU A 838 3.42 4.11 21.04
N PHE A 839 3.92 3.65 22.19
CA PHE A 839 3.34 4.00 23.49
C PHE A 839 3.44 5.52 23.73
N LYS A 840 4.64 6.11 23.54
CA LYS A 840 4.85 7.56 23.65
C LYS A 840 3.97 8.35 22.68
N ASN A 841 3.86 7.90 21.44
CA ASN A 841 3.03 8.54 20.42
C ASN A 841 1.56 8.54 20.80
N ALA A 842 1.04 7.45 21.36
CA ALA A 842 -0.32 7.40 21.87
C ALA A 842 -0.54 8.40 23.01
N LEU A 843 0.38 8.49 23.97
CA LEU A 843 0.31 9.51 25.03
C LEU A 843 0.35 10.94 24.48
N THR A 844 1.15 11.17 23.44
CA THR A 844 1.32 12.48 22.83
C THR A 844 0.09 12.90 22.02
N LEU A 845 -0.51 11.97 21.27
CA LEU A 845 -1.81 12.18 20.62
C LEU A 845 -2.90 12.44 21.66
N SER A 846 -2.91 11.68 22.78
CA SER A 846 -3.82 11.93 23.89
C SER A 846 -3.69 13.35 24.43
N LYS A 847 -2.45 13.82 24.65
CA LYS A 847 -2.13 15.20 25.04
C LYS A 847 -2.64 16.21 24.01
N PHE A 848 -2.34 16.04 22.73
CA PHE A 848 -2.77 16.99 21.71
C PHE A 848 -4.29 17.06 21.56
N PHE A 849 -4.99 15.93 21.55
CA PHE A 849 -6.44 15.93 21.50
C PHE A 849 -7.06 16.59 22.73
N LYS A 850 -6.43 16.45 23.91
CA LYS A 850 -6.86 17.20 25.11
C LYS A 850 -6.68 18.70 24.91
N LEU A 851 -5.50 19.12 24.45
CA LEU A 851 -5.17 20.54 24.22
C LEU A 851 -6.06 21.19 23.15
N THR A 852 -6.51 20.42 22.15
CA THR A 852 -7.36 20.92 21.06
C THR A 852 -8.85 20.65 21.28
N GLY A 853 -9.27 20.26 22.49
CA GLY A 853 -10.68 20.15 22.88
C GLY A 853 -11.41 18.85 22.51
N SER A 854 -10.72 17.81 22.02
CA SER A 854 -11.32 16.50 21.74
C SER A 854 -11.10 15.51 22.89
N GLN A 855 -11.92 15.61 23.94
CA GLN A 855 -11.83 14.72 25.11
C GLN A 855 -12.01 13.24 24.76
N THR A 856 -12.90 12.92 23.81
CA THR A 856 -13.15 11.53 23.35
C THR A 856 -11.91 10.91 22.71
N LYS A 857 -11.25 11.63 21.79
CA LYS A 857 -10.02 11.13 21.16
C LYS A 857 -8.86 11.10 22.14
N SER A 858 -8.78 12.08 23.05
CA SER A 858 -7.80 12.06 24.14
C SER A 858 -7.92 10.76 24.95
N LYS A 859 -9.12 10.43 25.42
CA LYS A 859 -9.39 9.17 26.15
C LYS A 859 -9.05 7.93 25.32
N LYS A 860 -9.45 7.88 24.04
CA LYS A 860 -9.11 6.77 23.14
C LYS A 860 -7.61 6.53 23.07
N TYR A 861 -6.81 7.57 22.85
CA TYR A 861 -5.35 7.42 22.74
C TYR A 861 -4.70 7.13 24.09
N GLN A 862 -5.26 7.60 25.19
CA GLN A 862 -4.86 7.20 26.53
C GLN A 862 -5.09 5.70 26.76
N GLU A 863 -6.25 5.16 26.37
CA GLU A 863 -6.56 3.74 26.47
C GLU A 863 -5.63 2.89 25.58
N LEU A 864 -5.34 3.34 24.35
CA LEU A 864 -4.37 2.68 23.48
C LEU A 864 -2.95 2.65 24.07
N ALA A 865 -2.53 3.75 24.71
CA ALA A 865 -1.27 3.79 25.44
C ALA A 865 -1.27 2.78 26.60
N ASN A 866 -2.35 2.74 27.39
CA ASN A 866 -2.47 1.82 28.52
C ASN A 866 -2.46 0.34 28.07
N HIS A 867 -3.21 -0.01 27.02
CA HIS A 867 -3.20 -1.36 26.45
C HIS A 867 -1.81 -1.77 25.96
N ARG A 868 -1.08 -0.84 25.31
CA ARG A 868 0.28 -1.11 24.85
C ARG A 868 1.26 -1.25 26.02
N LYS A 869 1.15 -0.41 27.06
CA LYS A 869 1.94 -0.55 28.30
C LYS A 869 1.73 -1.94 28.92
N LEU A 870 0.47 -2.38 29.07
CA LEU A 870 0.16 -3.70 29.59
C LEU A 870 0.74 -4.83 28.72
N ALA A 871 0.65 -4.70 27.39
CA ALA A 871 1.25 -5.67 26.48
C ALA A 871 2.78 -5.74 26.62
N ILE A 872 3.45 -4.59 26.69
CA ILE A 872 4.91 -4.50 26.87
C ILE A 872 5.31 -5.14 28.22
N GLU A 873 4.63 -4.82 29.31
CA GLU A 873 4.89 -5.42 30.62
C GLU A 873 4.62 -6.93 30.64
N ALA A 874 3.66 -7.42 29.85
CA ALA A 874 3.32 -8.84 29.83
C ALA A 874 4.32 -9.70 29.04
N LEU A 875 4.86 -9.20 27.92
CA LEU A 875 5.70 -9.98 27.00
C LEU A 875 7.17 -9.58 26.99
N LEU A 876 7.44 -8.28 27.09
CA LEU A 876 8.78 -7.73 26.84
C LEU A 876 9.52 -7.44 28.14
N TRP A 877 8.86 -7.51 29.29
CA TRP A 877 9.53 -7.43 30.58
C TRP A 877 10.04 -8.81 31.02
N ASN A 878 11.33 -8.90 31.30
CA ASN A 878 11.96 -10.09 31.87
C ASN A 878 12.22 -9.88 33.36
N GLU A 879 11.43 -10.55 34.21
CA GLU A 879 11.53 -10.43 35.67
C GLU A 879 12.89 -10.86 36.22
N ALA A 880 13.47 -11.94 35.70
CA ALA A 880 14.76 -12.46 36.17
C ALA A 880 15.92 -11.50 35.84
N ALA A 881 15.85 -10.85 34.67
CA ALA A 881 16.82 -9.85 34.27
C ALA A 881 16.59 -8.50 34.97
N GLY A 882 15.34 -8.19 35.37
CA GLY A 882 14.94 -6.87 35.87
C GLY A 882 14.98 -5.81 34.76
N ALA A 883 14.59 -6.19 33.55
CA ALA A 883 14.83 -5.41 32.34
C ALA A 883 13.79 -5.71 31.24
N TRP A 884 13.51 -4.74 30.38
CA TRP A 884 12.83 -5.05 29.11
C TRP A 884 13.81 -5.60 28.07
N ALA A 885 13.32 -6.49 27.22
CA ALA A 885 14.07 -7.11 26.15
C ALA A 885 13.17 -7.35 24.94
N ASP A 886 13.75 -7.43 23.75
CA ASP A 886 13.00 -7.86 22.57
C ASP A 886 12.51 -9.30 22.75
N TYR A 887 11.40 -9.64 22.12
CA TYR A 887 10.85 -10.99 22.12
C TYR A 887 10.94 -11.60 20.73
N ASP A 888 11.61 -12.74 20.63
CA ASP A 888 11.72 -13.50 19.41
C ASP A 888 10.57 -14.52 19.34
N VAL A 889 9.69 -14.33 18.36
CA VAL A 889 8.50 -15.15 18.16
C VAL A 889 8.86 -16.56 17.70
N SER A 890 10.03 -16.74 17.05
CA SER A 890 10.49 -18.04 16.57
C SER A 890 10.94 -18.95 17.72
N THR A 891 11.69 -18.40 18.68
CA THR A 891 12.16 -19.11 19.88
C THR A 891 11.18 -19.01 21.06
N GLN A 892 10.14 -18.18 20.93
CA GLN A 892 9.17 -17.86 21.97
C GLN A 892 9.81 -17.36 23.28
N SER A 893 10.91 -16.61 23.16
CA SER A 893 11.69 -16.17 24.32
C SER A 893 12.17 -14.74 24.18
N ASN A 894 12.43 -14.08 25.33
CA ASN A 894 13.11 -12.79 25.32
C ASN A 894 14.58 -12.97 24.98
N THR A 895 15.12 -12.00 24.24
CA THR A 895 16.56 -11.89 23.98
C THR A 895 17.34 -11.87 25.29
N LYS A 896 18.44 -12.64 25.35
CA LYS A 896 19.30 -12.74 26.53
C LYS A 896 20.46 -11.75 26.52
N ALA A 897 20.97 -11.43 25.32
CA ALA A 897 22.06 -10.49 25.15
C ALA A 897 21.61 -9.06 25.45
N PHE A 898 22.54 -8.24 25.92
CA PHE A 898 22.28 -6.82 26.15
C PHE A 898 22.19 -6.07 24.82
N TYR A 899 21.11 -5.30 24.65
CA TYR A 899 20.96 -4.30 23.60
C TYR A 899 20.46 -3.00 24.21
N ALA A 900 21.01 -1.87 23.77
CA ALA A 900 20.67 -0.54 24.26
C ALA A 900 19.21 -0.12 23.98
N SER A 901 18.43 -0.89 23.21
CA SER A 901 16.98 -0.71 23.07
C SER A 901 16.22 -0.75 24.41
N ILE A 902 16.79 -1.38 25.44
CA ILE A 902 16.28 -1.41 26.82
C ILE A 902 16.05 -0.02 27.42
N VAL A 903 16.75 1.02 26.94
CA VAL A 903 16.61 2.38 27.48
C VAL A 903 15.40 3.11 26.91
N VAL A 904 14.83 2.63 25.79
CA VAL A 904 13.75 3.30 25.07
C VAL A 904 12.45 3.35 25.88
N PRO A 905 12.05 2.30 26.64
CA PRO A 905 10.96 2.40 27.62
C PRO A 905 11.15 3.51 28.68
N LEU A 906 12.38 3.73 29.16
CA LEU A 906 12.69 4.78 30.14
C LEU A 906 12.51 6.18 29.52
N TRP A 907 12.99 6.36 28.29
CA TRP A 907 12.75 7.57 27.50
C TRP A 907 11.25 7.77 27.21
N ALA A 908 10.57 6.68 26.89
CA ALA A 908 9.14 6.68 26.58
C ALA A 908 8.31 7.10 27.81
N GLY A 909 8.84 6.84 29.01
CA GLY A 909 8.17 7.07 30.29
C GLY A 909 7.22 5.94 30.68
N LEU A 910 7.49 4.72 30.21
CA LEU A 910 6.63 3.56 30.42
C LEU A 910 6.54 3.18 31.91
N ALA A 911 7.67 3.23 32.62
CA ALA A 911 7.79 2.96 34.06
C ALA A 911 7.80 4.21 34.94
N ARG A 912 7.34 5.37 34.45
CA ARG A 912 7.46 6.64 35.18
C ARG A 912 6.79 6.64 36.56
N GLU A 913 5.75 5.84 36.73
CA GLU A 913 4.99 5.68 37.99
C GLU A 913 5.51 4.52 38.85
N ASN A 914 6.56 3.82 38.42
CA ASN A 914 7.12 2.67 39.10
C ASN A 914 8.64 2.84 39.26
N LYS A 915 9.03 3.59 40.28
CA LYS A 915 10.43 3.86 40.65
C LYS A 915 11.26 2.57 40.69
N THR A 916 10.73 1.50 41.29
CA THR A 916 11.40 0.20 41.40
C THR A 916 11.74 -0.38 40.02
N ARG A 917 10.82 -0.30 39.05
CA ARG A 917 11.09 -0.75 37.67
C ARG A 917 12.20 0.05 37.00
N GLU A 918 12.21 1.38 37.15
CA GLU A 918 13.29 2.22 36.60
C GLU A 918 14.65 1.86 37.20
N GLU A 919 14.71 1.66 38.52
CA GLU A 919 15.94 1.29 39.25
C GLU A 919 16.41 -0.13 38.93
N LEU A 920 15.51 -1.09 38.69
CA LEU A 920 15.86 -2.44 38.24
C LEU A 920 16.56 -2.44 36.88
N VAL A 921 16.05 -1.67 35.92
CA VAL A 921 16.67 -1.57 34.58
C VAL A 921 18.06 -0.95 34.69
N PHE A 922 18.22 0.08 35.52
CA PHE A 922 19.52 0.67 35.78
C PHE A 922 20.48 -0.31 36.47
N ALA A 923 20.00 -1.07 37.46
CA ALA A 923 20.78 -2.11 38.13
C ALA A 923 21.17 -3.25 37.18
N ASN A 924 20.31 -3.61 36.22
CA ASN A 924 20.64 -4.54 35.15
C ASN A 924 21.82 -4.04 34.30
N MET A 925 21.75 -2.80 33.82
CA MET A 925 22.83 -2.18 33.05
C MET A 925 24.14 -2.09 33.85
N LYS A 926 24.06 -1.74 35.14
CA LYS A 926 25.22 -1.72 36.03
C LYS A 926 25.84 -3.12 36.19
N ARG A 927 25.02 -4.15 36.38
CA ARG A 927 25.48 -5.55 36.50
C ARG A 927 26.12 -6.06 35.22
N ALA A 928 25.58 -5.65 34.06
CA ALA A 928 26.14 -5.94 32.75
C ALA A 928 27.42 -5.12 32.44
N LYS A 929 27.83 -4.20 33.33
CA LYS A 929 29.00 -3.31 33.17
C LYS A 929 28.95 -2.42 31.92
N VAL A 930 27.77 -2.25 31.32
CA VAL A 930 27.60 -1.41 30.11
C VAL A 930 27.68 0.09 30.44
N LEU A 931 27.60 0.44 31.72
CA LEU A 931 27.71 1.81 32.21
C LEU A 931 29.16 2.23 32.51
N ASP A 932 30.10 1.28 32.49
CA ASP A 932 31.50 1.51 32.88
C ASP A 932 32.36 1.99 31.69
N PHE A 933 31.80 2.02 30.48
CA PHE A 933 32.51 2.45 29.28
C PHE A 933 32.69 3.97 29.23
N PRO A 934 33.93 4.47 29.06
CA PRO A 934 34.22 5.89 29.21
C PRO A 934 33.63 6.74 28.08
N GLY A 935 33.46 6.16 26.89
CA GLY A 935 32.89 6.81 25.71
C GLY A 935 31.36 6.75 25.61
N GLY A 936 30.64 6.26 26.62
CA GLY A 936 29.17 6.19 26.66
C GLY A 936 28.60 4.76 26.63
N LEU A 937 27.28 4.64 26.49
CA LEU A 937 26.59 3.35 26.49
C LEU A 937 26.86 2.58 25.18
N PRO A 938 27.38 1.35 25.21
CA PRO A 938 27.51 0.52 24.01
C PRO A 938 26.14 0.12 23.47
N THR A 939 26.06 -0.09 22.16
CA THR A 939 24.82 -0.54 21.49
C THR A 939 24.44 -1.97 21.87
N SER A 940 25.45 -2.83 21.98
CA SER A 940 25.38 -4.20 22.49
C SER A 940 26.74 -4.58 23.10
N LEU A 941 26.85 -5.77 23.67
CA LEU A 941 28.14 -6.35 24.09
C LEU A 941 28.72 -7.35 23.07
N ASN A 942 28.06 -7.52 21.92
CA ASN A 942 28.46 -8.50 20.92
C ASN A 942 29.42 -7.87 19.91
N GLU A 943 30.59 -8.47 19.69
CA GLU A 943 31.56 -8.04 18.67
C GLU A 943 31.24 -8.66 17.30
N SER A 944 30.07 -8.34 16.74
CA SER A 944 29.60 -8.98 15.50
C SER A 944 30.29 -8.48 14.22
N GLY A 945 31.05 -7.39 14.31
CA GLY A 945 31.56 -6.64 13.15
C GLY A 945 30.53 -5.70 12.50
N GLN A 946 29.26 -5.75 12.93
CA GLN A 946 28.21 -4.86 12.46
C GLN A 946 28.25 -3.51 13.19
N GLN A 947 27.62 -2.49 12.61
CA GLN A 947 27.75 -1.12 13.12
C GLN A 947 26.85 -0.80 14.32
N TRP A 948 25.70 -1.47 14.46
CA TRP A 948 24.81 -1.33 15.61
C TRP A 948 25.11 -2.40 16.67
N ASP A 949 26.39 -2.52 17.03
CA ASP A 949 26.91 -3.49 18.00
C ASP A 949 28.20 -2.96 18.66
N PHE A 950 28.77 -3.73 19.58
CA PHE A 950 30.04 -3.41 20.22
C PHE A 950 31.17 -3.23 19.18
N PRO A 951 32.04 -2.21 19.31
CA PRO A 951 32.17 -1.27 20.43
C PRO A 951 31.44 0.07 20.22
N ASN A 952 30.46 0.14 19.33
CA ASN A 952 29.87 1.41 18.94
C ASN A 952 28.79 1.89 19.91
N GLY A 953 28.77 3.19 20.15
CA GLY A 953 27.70 3.94 20.81
C GLY A 953 27.14 5.00 19.86
N TRP A 954 25.82 5.10 19.79
CA TRP A 954 25.12 5.98 18.86
C TRP A 954 24.41 7.13 19.58
N PRO A 955 24.51 8.38 19.10
CA PRO A 955 23.92 9.56 19.76
C PRO A 955 22.44 9.40 20.12
N PRO A 956 21.55 8.83 19.28
CA PRO A 956 20.16 8.56 19.64
C PRO A 956 19.97 7.77 20.95
N LEU A 957 20.77 6.72 21.15
CA LEU A 957 20.65 5.83 22.31
C LEU A 957 21.19 6.49 23.58
N GLN A 958 22.27 7.27 23.45
CA GLN A 958 22.80 8.08 24.56
C GLN A 958 21.77 9.12 24.99
N HIS A 959 21.19 9.82 24.03
CA HIS A 959 20.16 10.82 24.28
C HIS A 959 18.93 10.20 24.95
N MET A 960 18.44 9.07 24.45
CA MET A 960 17.31 8.36 25.06
C MET A 960 17.60 7.92 26.50
N LEU A 961 18.79 7.38 26.78
CA LEU A 961 19.22 7.06 28.14
C LEU A 961 19.20 8.30 29.03
N ILE A 962 19.95 9.35 28.64
CA ILE A 962 20.11 10.57 29.44
C ILE A 962 18.75 11.23 29.70
N ILE A 963 17.92 11.39 28.67
CA ILE A 963 16.59 12.01 28.80
C ILE A 963 15.63 11.11 29.61
N GLY A 964 15.71 9.79 29.44
CA GLY A 964 14.93 8.83 30.21
C GLY A 964 15.23 8.90 31.72
N LEU A 965 16.51 8.96 32.07
CA LEU A 965 17.00 9.12 33.44
C LEU A 965 16.68 10.50 34.01
N THR A 966 16.85 11.57 33.22
CA THR A 966 16.52 12.96 33.63
C THR A 966 15.05 13.10 34.02
N LYS A 967 14.17 12.37 33.33
CA LYS A 967 12.72 12.40 33.59
C LYS A 967 12.30 11.35 34.62
N SER A 968 13.20 10.53 35.18
CA SER A 968 12.90 9.45 36.12
C SER A 968 12.19 9.95 37.39
N SER A 969 11.39 9.10 38.00
CA SER A 969 10.86 9.31 39.34
C SER A 969 11.90 9.07 40.45
N SER A 970 13.04 8.46 40.13
CA SER A 970 14.16 8.26 41.04
C SER A 970 15.16 9.41 40.98
N ILE A 971 15.36 10.10 42.11
CA ILE A 971 16.38 11.14 42.25
C ILE A 971 17.80 10.61 42.00
N LEU A 972 18.05 9.34 42.32
CA LEU A 972 19.33 8.69 42.04
C LEU A 972 19.58 8.66 40.54
N LEU A 973 18.59 8.22 39.77
CA LEU A 973 18.69 8.14 38.30
C LEU A 973 18.80 9.53 37.67
N GLN A 974 18.07 10.53 38.19
CA GLN A 974 18.21 11.92 37.75
C GLN A 974 19.65 12.43 37.94
N ASN A 975 20.31 12.11 39.05
CA ASN A 975 21.69 12.48 39.31
C ASN A 975 22.67 11.77 38.35
N GLU A 976 22.44 10.49 38.05
CA GLU A 976 23.24 9.73 37.08
C GLU A 976 23.12 10.30 35.67
N ALA A 977 21.96 10.83 35.27
CA ALA A 977 21.75 11.43 33.96
C ALA A 977 22.79 12.52 33.63
N LYS A 978 23.14 13.37 34.61
CA LYS A 978 24.14 14.43 34.44
C LYS A 978 25.54 13.85 34.22
N LYS A 979 25.90 12.74 34.87
CA LYS A 979 27.20 12.07 34.69
C LYS A 979 27.32 11.47 33.29
N PHE A 980 26.27 10.81 32.80
CA PHE A 980 26.24 10.32 31.42
C PHE A 980 26.28 11.45 30.39
N ALA A 981 25.58 12.56 30.64
CA ALA A 981 25.67 13.74 29.80
C ALA A 981 27.10 14.31 29.76
N GLN A 982 27.76 14.39 30.92
CA GLN A 982 29.15 14.85 31.05
C GLN A 982 30.12 13.95 30.24
N SER A 983 30.09 12.64 30.46
CA SER A 983 30.96 11.68 29.74
C SER A 983 30.71 11.71 28.23
N TRP A 984 29.45 11.66 27.78
CA TRP A 984 29.14 11.66 26.35
C TRP A 984 29.56 12.96 25.67
N VAL A 985 29.26 14.12 26.28
CA VAL A 985 29.66 15.43 25.75
C VAL A 985 31.18 15.57 25.68
N LEU A 986 31.91 15.11 26.70
CA LEU A 986 33.38 15.14 26.70
C LEU A 986 33.99 14.23 25.65
N SER A 987 33.48 13.01 25.49
CA SER A 987 33.92 12.10 24.41
C SER A 987 33.76 12.76 23.04
N ASN A 988 32.59 13.35 22.77
CA ASN A 988 32.34 14.05 21.50
C ASN A 988 33.23 15.30 21.34
N TRP A 989 33.41 16.08 22.40
CA TRP A 989 34.29 17.26 22.41
C TRP A 989 35.74 16.86 22.13
N MET A 990 36.25 15.78 22.72
CA MET A 990 37.60 15.28 22.47
C MET A 990 37.77 14.83 21.01
N GLY A 991 36.80 14.09 20.48
CA GLY A 991 36.83 13.66 19.08
C GLY A 991 36.85 14.86 18.12
N PHE A 992 35.98 15.84 18.38
CA PHE A 992 35.95 17.08 17.61
C PHE A 992 37.25 17.88 17.74
N ASN A 993 37.79 18.05 18.95
CA ASN A 993 38.99 18.85 19.15
C ASN A 993 40.24 18.21 18.50
N ARG A 994 40.28 16.87 18.40
CA ARG A 994 41.36 16.14 17.72
C ARG A 994 41.24 16.18 16.20
N THR A 995 40.02 16.16 15.66
CA THR A 995 39.79 15.87 14.23
C THR A 995 39.05 16.96 13.46
N SER A 996 38.45 17.93 14.16
CA SER A 996 37.48 18.90 13.65
C SER A 996 36.19 18.30 13.07
N TYR A 997 35.95 17.00 13.29
CA TYR A 997 34.76 16.31 12.79
C TYR A 997 33.84 15.85 13.92
N MET A 998 32.55 15.90 13.63
CA MET A 998 31.53 15.17 14.39
C MET A 998 31.24 13.86 13.66
N PHE A 999 31.26 12.74 14.39
CA PHE A 999 31.07 11.42 13.82
C PHE A 999 29.61 10.97 13.87
N GLU A 1000 29.25 10.09 12.93
CA GLU A 1000 27.99 9.36 12.95
C GLU A 1000 27.80 8.55 14.25
N LYS A 1001 28.87 7.87 14.69
CA LYS A 1001 28.92 6.93 15.81
C LYS A 1001 30.30 6.94 16.47
N TYR A 1002 30.36 6.61 17.75
CA TYR A 1002 31.59 6.69 18.56
C TYR A 1002 31.97 5.33 19.11
N ASN A 1003 33.26 5.10 19.32
CA ASN A 1003 33.75 3.92 20.04
C ASN A 1003 33.61 4.19 21.55
N VAL A 1004 32.83 3.37 22.25
CA VAL A 1004 32.59 3.57 23.69
C VAL A 1004 33.77 3.15 24.56
N THR A 1005 34.70 2.34 24.06
CA THR A 1005 35.86 1.89 24.84
C THR A 1005 36.96 2.94 24.92
N SER A 1006 36.91 3.98 24.08
CA SER A 1006 37.93 5.01 24.01
C SER A 1006 37.32 6.36 23.63
N GLU A 1007 37.42 7.32 24.54
CA GLU A 1007 36.81 8.64 24.37
C GLU A 1007 37.36 9.40 23.16
N GLY A 1008 36.44 10.01 22.41
CA GLY A 1008 36.76 10.79 21.22
C GLY A 1008 37.08 10.00 19.96
N ASN A 1009 37.11 8.66 20.02
CA ASN A 1009 37.37 7.86 18.84
C ASN A 1009 36.08 7.58 18.06
N THR A 1010 36.18 7.62 16.72
CA THR A 1010 35.09 7.19 15.83
C THR A 1010 34.78 5.69 16.02
N GLY A 1011 33.52 5.31 15.87
CA GLY A 1011 33.11 3.92 15.77
C GLY A 1011 33.53 3.27 14.43
N ARG A 1012 33.25 1.97 14.29
CA ARG A 1012 33.68 1.10 13.17
C ARG A 1012 32.59 0.11 12.72
N GLY A 1013 32.86 -0.68 11.68
CA GLY A 1013 31.97 -1.77 11.23
C GLY A 1013 30.79 -1.32 10.36
N GLY A 1014 30.05 -2.30 9.85
CA GLY A 1014 28.95 -2.09 8.88
C GLY A 1014 29.37 -2.15 7.41
N GLU A 1015 28.45 -1.82 6.51
CA GLU A 1015 28.61 -1.96 5.05
C GLU A 1015 29.27 -0.76 4.35
N TYR A 1016 29.62 0.31 5.09
CA TYR A 1016 30.24 1.52 4.53
C TYR A 1016 31.25 2.16 5.49
N LYS A 1017 32.13 3.01 4.95
CA LYS A 1017 33.15 3.75 5.70
C LYS A 1017 32.50 4.73 6.71
N PRO A 1018 33.09 4.98 7.89
CA PRO A 1018 32.54 5.95 8.85
C PRO A 1018 32.21 7.31 8.23
N GLN A 1019 31.07 7.88 8.60
CA GLN A 1019 30.58 9.17 8.08
C GLN A 1019 30.86 10.32 9.07
N VAL A 1020 31.07 11.52 8.53
CA VAL A 1020 31.31 12.76 9.28
C VAL A 1020 30.24 13.80 8.96
N GLY A 1021 29.94 14.69 9.91
CA GLY A 1021 28.92 15.73 9.76
C GLY A 1021 28.33 16.14 11.11
N PHE A 1022 27.77 15.24 11.92
CA PHE A 1022 26.67 14.38 11.50
C PHE A 1022 25.41 14.86 12.26
N GLY A 1023 24.29 15.04 11.56
CA GLY A 1023 23.14 15.83 12.01
C GLY A 1023 22.59 15.43 13.38
N TRP A 1024 22.38 14.14 13.66
CA TRP A 1024 21.87 13.72 14.97
C TRP A 1024 22.86 13.94 16.12
N THR A 1025 24.17 13.97 15.85
CA THR A 1025 25.24 14.06 16.85
C THR A 1025 25.30 15.50 17.26
N ASN A 1026 25.31 16.39 16.27
CA ASN A 1026 25.21 17.84 16.44
C ASN A 1026 23.95 18.17 17.25
N GLY A 1027 22.81 17.61 16.85
CA GLY A 1027 21.53 17.85 17.52
C GLY A 1027 21.47 17.37 18.97
N VAL A 1028 21.98 16.16 19.25
CA VAL A 1028 22.09 15.61 20.60
C VAL A 1028 22.99 16.47 21.48
N ILE A 1029 24.18 16.83 20.99
CA ILE A 1029 25.15 17.61 21.77
C ILE A 1029 24.60 19.01 22.07
N LEU A 1030 23.99 19.68 21.10
CA LEU A 1030 23.38 20.99 21.31
C LEU A 1030 22.27 20.95 22.37
N ASP A 1031 21.37 19.94 22.32
CA ASP A 1031 20.34 19.76 23.35
C ASP A 1031 20.97 19.51 24.73
N LEU A 1032 21.94 18.61 24.83
CA LEU A 1032 22.58 18.26 26.10
C LEU A 1032 23.33 19.43 26.73
N LEU A 1033 24.06 20.23 25.93
CA LEU A 1033 24.77 21.42 26.42
C LEU A 1033 23.83 22.47 27.01
N VAL A 1034 22.66 22.70 26.37
CA VAL A 1034 21.68 23.66 26.88
C VAL A 1034 20.87 23.10 28.05
N ARG A 1035 20.59 21.79 28.04
CA ARG A 1035 19.85 21.10 29.11
C ARG A 1035 20.67 20.96 30.39
N PHE A 1036 21.98 20.78 30.27
CA PHE A 1036 22.93 20.70 31.36
C PHE A 1036 23.96 21.84 31.22
N PRO A 1037 23.58 23.10 31.52
CA PRO A 1037 24.46 24.25 31.31
C PRO A 1037 25.73 24.23 32.18
N ASP A 1038 25.75 23.40 33.22
CA ASP A 1038 26.85 23.24 34.18
C ASP A 1038 27.90 22.21 33.78
N LEU A 1039 27.78 21.55 32.61
CA LEU A 1039 28.83 20.67 32.11
C LEU A 1039 30.11 21.46 31.90
N LYS A 1040 31.26 20.85 32.17
CA LYS A 1040 32.59 21.51 32.09
C LYS A 1040 33.59 20.63 31.38
N VAL A 1041 34.56 21.24 30.71
CA VAL A 1041 35.78 20.51 30.31
C VAL A 1041 36.73 20.55 31.50
N GLU A 1042 37.26 19.42 31.94
CA GLU A 1042 38.23 19.44 33.04
C GLU A 1042 39.56 20.06 32.56
N ASN A 1043 40.11 20.99 33.34
CA ASN A 1043 41.44 21.54 33.08
C ASN A 1043 42.47 20.52 33.58
N ASN A 1044 43.03 19.71 32.69
CA ASN A 1044 44.29 19.04 33.00
C ASN A 1044 45.43 20.06 32.93
N ALA A 1045 45.52 20.90 33.97
CA ALA A 1045 46.75 21.55 34.37
C ALA A 1045 47.21 20.86 35.66
N VAL A 1046 48.25 20.02 35.50
CA VAL A 1046 49.07 19.41 36.56
C VAL A 1046 48.40 18.32 37.42
N ALA A 1047 48.58 17.07 37.00
CA ALA A 1047 48.86 15.95 37.90
C ALA A 1047 49.84 14.97 37.23
N LEU A 1048 50.99 15.47 36.76
CA LEU A 1048 52.23 14.68 36.81
C LEU A 1048 52.74 14.75 38.26
N GLY A 1049 51.97 14.14 39.16
CA GLY A 1049 52.42 13.81 40.50
C GLY A 1049 53.19 12.51 40.42
N VAL A 1050 54.50 12.60 40.23
CA VAL A 1050 55.41 11.52 40.59
C VAL A 1050 55.22 11.25 42.08
N SER A 1051 54.51 10.19 42.44
CA SER A 1051 54.63 9.58 43.77
C SER A 1051 55.64 8.45 43.69
N VAL A 1052 56.92 8.81 43.75
CA VAL A 1052 57.94 7.89 44.28
C VAL A 1052 57.72 7.87 45.79
N PHE A 1053 57.40 6.68 46.31
CA PHE A 1053 57.36 6.36 47.73
C PHE A 1053 58.66 6.80 48.44
N PRO A 1054 58.60 7.42 49.64
CA PRO A 1054 59.74 7.43 50.54
C PRO A 1054 59.60 6.29 51.54
N CYS A 1055 60.48 5.29 51.45
CA CYS A 1055 60.90 4.52 52.61
C CYS A 1055 62.36 4.87 52.90
N LEU A 1056 62.59 5.41 54.10
CA LEU A 1056 63.89 5.74 54.65
C LEU A 1056 64.58 4.49 55.22
N LEU A 1057 65.82 4.28 54.77
CA LEU A 1057 67.03 3.94 55.53
C LEU A 1057 66.99 2.87 56.64
N LEU A 1058 67.84 1.83 56.47
CA LEU A 1058 68.91 1.46 57.42
C LEU A 1058 69.94 0.52 56.74
N ILE A 1059 71.23 0.87 56.88
CA ILE A 1059 72.42 -0.02 56.92
C ILE A 1059 72.83 -0.67 55.57
N SER A 1060 74.09 -0.67 55.09
CA SER A 1060 75.36 -0.03 55.45
C SER A 1060 76.37 -0.34 54.33
N LEU A 1061 77.33 0.58 54.13
CA LEU A 1061 78.72 0.38 53.72
C LEU A 1061 79.11 -0.67 52.65
N ALA A 1062 79.77 -0.12 51.63
CA ALA A 1062 80.93 -0.67 50.92
C ALA A 1062 80.74 -1.88 49.99
N GLY A 1063 80.97 -1.63 48.72
CA GLY A 1063 81.90 -2.46 47.95
C GLY A 1063 81.34 -3.21 46.76
N VAL A 1064 81.86 -2.84 45.60
CA VAL A 1064 82.55 -3.75 44.67
C VAL A 1064 81.67 -4.55 43.68
N PHE A 1065 81.72 -4.02 42.46
CA PHE A 1065 81.90 -4.67 41.14
C PHE A 1065 80.69 -5.15 40.31
N ASN A 1066 80.70 -4.55 39.11
CA ASN A 1066 80.17 -4.90 37.79
C ASN A 1066 78.65 -4.95 37.57
#